data_AF-A0AAU3S848-F1
#
_entry.id   AF-A0AAU3S848-F1
#
_cell.length_a   1.000
_cell.length_b   1.000
_cell.length_c   1.000
_cell.angle_alpha   90.00
_cell.angle_beta   90.00
_cell.angle_gamma   90.00
#
_symmetry.space_group_name_H-M   'P 1'
#
loop_
_entity.id
_entity.type
_entity.pdbx_description
1 polymer ?
#
loop_
_entity_poly.entity_id
_entity_poly.type
_entity_poly.pdbx_seq_one_letter_code
_entity_poly.pdbx_strand_id
1 'polypeptide(L)'
;MSKLRSARKPLLAAAVAATLLVTAGQAAQAAQAPHPAKADASRALPATFGARPAPAAAKGANPFDEVDRLAKPIKQTARQLPAPGGQQDGRIAGPQTRAVVPAAHSALRAAGVPCTLDGITGLSPQGLADFLTDPAVTADGCLRGLVWTWDARLAPVMSDAHVQAVAHRATSLAASHDGKNSSHLLELFTYLHAVAYQDYGRDEIDVTDQPTVDATREAVAALGSAAHTFDVTPQNAQTLREALYAASAPGLRQHQLPLIKRVLATMAPGTPTAASTDWAGAALAALSVNYLGVYPGNKDTAFQAAAAADPAYRAAFRAFSGYTHLKGTANAWVVRDAMSEYGRFGQIDAVKSQIVPDLGALLPTTQTNFGKMSAPWFSLASWLNVYNQCATYNVCKDQIEKQIFTHTYKYDNGAIEVRTALDQATVDQLYYASKQVKSQFFRVLGTDKPLAGDTNSTLHIHLYASRSDYEVYQPFLTGYSTSNGGMYIEEGATFYTYQRRVPQDSSLTLEELFRHEYTHYLNGRWAVPGTFGKGAWYTGDRTTAMDEGTAEFFDGGTRDDGIAVRKSLVKGVINDTAGGGPRMSVDRLLHATYDGDGFRFYNYAGTFFEFLWNERPSLLREMYGYLRADDPAGFDAWRNRMGRDAGLQAAYNAFLDAQIAKVDTLYVPDTKYTPNAKLKYSALSGVRTAFAKSTYSQPDCVENGDPGKRRFTCTGKITANLADANDPDQVFEDMSETVDYFLLDRAEEGGNNLADMNCSFGTVDIWSTKKAGTSSYSCEGPLRS
;
A
#
# COMPACT_ATOMS: atom_id res chain seq x y z
N MET A 1 -31.91 -56.71 5.81
CA MET A 1 -33.40 -56.63 5.72
C MET A 1 -33.79 -55.21 6.15
N SER A 2 -34.79 -54.50 5.63
CA SER A 2 -35.65 -54.68 4.44
C SER A 2 -36.04 -53.26 3.96
N LYS A 3 -35.65 -52.83 2.75
CA LYS A 3 -36.50 -52.72 1.53
C LYS A 3 -37.85 -51.96 1.66
N LEU A 4 -37.92 -50.85 0.92
CA LEU A 4 -38.90 -50.51 -0.14
C LEU A 4 -40.12 -49.56 0.09
N ARG A 5 -40.33 -48.75 -0.97
CA ARG A 5 -41.54 -48.06 -1.48
C ARG A 5 -41.95 -46.74 -0.77
N SER A 6 -42.16 -45.56 -1.39
CA SER A 6 -42.33 -45.06 -2.80
C SER A 6 -43.78 -44.71 -3.21
N ALA A 7 -43.91 -43.71 -4.12
CA ALA A 7 -45.09 -43.23 -4.87
C ALA A 7 -45.94 -42.09 -4.23
N ARG A 8 -46.51 -41.11 -4.97
CA ARG A 8 -46.39 -40.72 -6.41
C ARG A 8 -47.07 -39.35 -6.72
N LYS A 9 -46.40 -38.47 -7.49
CA LYS A 9 -46.94 -37.66 -8.63
C LYS A 9 -48.06 -36.62 -8.32
N PRO A 10 -48.56 -35.80 -9.30
CA PRO A 10 -48.29 -35.67 -10.75
C PRO A 10 -47.57 -34.31 -11.09
N LEU A 11 -47.56 -33.63 -12.27
CA LEU A 11 -48.35 -33.60 -13.52
C LEU A 11 -47.49 -33.58 -14.82
N LEU A 12 -47.79 -32.69 -15.78
CA LEU A 12 -47.44 -32.62 -17.22
C LEU A 12 -46.39 -31.51 -17.50
N ALA A 13 -45.50 -31.51 -18.51
CA ALA A 13 -45.48 -31.94 -19.95
C ALA A 13 -45.91 -30.82 -20.94
N ALA A 14 -45.42 -30.73 -22.19
CA ALA A 14 -44.40 -31.47 -22.99
C ALA A 14 -43.36 -30.47 -23.58
N ALA A 15 -42.52 -30.65 -24.64
CA ALA A 15 -42.22 -31.64 -25.70
C ALA A 15 -40.69 -31.51 -26.05
N VAL A 16 -39.91 -32.39 -26.73
CA VAL A 16 -40.06 -33.47 -27.76
C VAL A 16 -40.01 -32.98 -29.23
N ALA A 17 -39.21 -33.51 -30.18
CA ALA A 17 -37.82 -34.08 -30.22
C ALA A 17 -37.43 -34.51 -31.68
N ALA A 18 -36.13 -34.47 -32.05
CA ALA A 18 -35.44 -35.29 -33.09
C ALA A 18 -33.93 -34.89 -33.14
N THR A 19 -32.84 -35.69 -33.23
CA THR A 19 -32.47 -36.99 -33.89
C THR A 19 -32.19 -36.87 -35.40
N LEU A 20 -31.13 -37.43 -36.03
CA LEU A 20 -30.02 -38.32 -35.60
C LEU A 20 -28.95 -38.48 -36.73
N LEU A 21 -27.71 -38.95 -36.44
CA LEU A 21 -26.69 -39.54 -37.38
C LEU A 21 -26.03 -38.57 -38.42
N VAL A 22 -24.86 -38.81 -39.08
CA VAL A 22 -23.77 -39.82 -38.95
C VAL A 22 -22.37 -39.28 -39.35
N THR A 23 -21.33 -40.08 -39.13
CA THR A 23 -19.86 -39.83 -39.07
C THR A 23 -19.04 -39.76 -40.37
N ALA A 24 -17.81 -39.23 -40.23
CA ALA A 24 -16.51 -39.71 -40.80
C ALA A 24 -15.92 -39.10 -42.10
N GLY A 25 -14.57 -38.98 -42.11
CA GLY A 25 -13.72 -38.57 -43.25
C GLY A 25 -13.48 -37.05 -43.36
N GLN A 26 -12.34 -36.54 -43.82
CA GLN A 26 -11.07 -37.17 -44.25
C GLN A 26 -9.86 -36.35 -43.72
N ALA A 27 -8.64 -36.83 -43.94
CA ALA A 27 -7.40 -36.23 -43.43
C ALA A 27 -6.45 -35.74 -44.56
N ALA A 28 -5.48 -34.92 -44.14
CA ALA A 28 -4.22 -34.59 -44.82
C ALA A 28 -4.28 -33.82 -46.16
N GLN A 29 -3.69 -32.64 -46.15
CA GLN A 29 -2.54 -32.37 -47.03
C GLN A 29 -1.61 -31.34 -46.38
N ALA A 30 -0.31 -31.68 -46.31
CA ALA A 30 0.76 -30.79 -45.90
C ALA A 30 1.82 -30.81 -47.01
N ALA A 31 2.35 -29.64 -47.37
CA ALA A 31 3.39 -29.46 -48.37
C ALA A 31 4.41 -28.42 -47.87
N GLN A 32 5.68 -28.58 -48.25
CA GLN A 32 6.82 -28.02 -47.52
C GLN A 32 7.20 -26.58 -47.93
N ALA A 33 7.54 -25.76 -46.92
CA ALA A 33 8.64 -24.76 -46.91
C ALA A 33 8.58 -23.56 -47.91
N PRO A 34 9.43 -22.52 -47.77
CA PRO A 34 10.43 -22.23 -46.71
C PRO A 34 10.16 -20.91 -45.94
N HIS A 35 11.11 -20.51 -45.08
CA HIS A 35 11.17 -19.18 -44.44
C HIS A 35 11.22 -18.02 -45.46
N PRO A 36 10.79 -16.81 -45.05
CA PRO A 36 11.76 -15.71 -45.04
C PRO A 36 11.68 -14.76 -43.81
N ALA A 37 12.64 -13.82 -43.81
CA ALA A 37 13.08 -12.89 -42.77
C ALA A 37 12.08 -11.83 -42.21
N LYS A 38 12.57 -11.08 -41.22
CA LYS A 38 12.03 -9.82 -40.68
C LYS A 38 11.57 -8.85 -41.78
N ALA A 39 10.42 -8.20 -41.61
CA ALA A 39 10.01 -7.02 -42.38
C ALA A 39 9.04 -6.14 -41.57
N ASP A 40 9.08 -4.84 -41.81
CA ASP A 40 8.38 -3.80 -41.04
C ASP A 40 6.92 -3.54 -41.44
N ALA A 41 6.20 -2.94 -40.47
CA ALA A 41 5.12 -1.96 -40.56
C ALA A 41 4.12 -1.90 -41.75
N SER A 42 2.88 -1.58 -41.36
CA SER A 42 1.86 -0.84 -42.14
C SER A 42 1.08 -1.59 -43.24
N ARG A 43 -0.11 -2.09 -42.86
CA ARG A 43 -1.32 -1.98 -43.70
C ARG A 43 -2.58 -1.97 -42.84
N ALA A 44 -3.38 -0.91 -42.96
CA ALA A 44 -4.64 -0.77 -42.25
C ALA A 44 -5.76 -1.58 -42.93
N LEU A 45 -6.62 -2.20 -42.13
CA LEU A 45 -7.90 -2.79 -42.54
C LEU A 45 -9.01 -2.36 -41.56
N PRO A 46 -10.30 -2.34 -41.99
CA PRO A 46 -11.28 -1.43 -41.42
C PRO A 46 -11.93 -1.92 -40.12
N ALA A 47 -12.32 -0.96 -39.27
CA ALA A 47 -13.09 -1.22 -38.07
C ALA A 47 -14.57 -1.50 -38.37
N THR A 48 -15.17 -2.51 -37.73
CA THR A 48 -16.63 -2.64 -37.53
C THR A 48 -16.98 -3.71 -36.48
N PHE A 49 -16.91 -3.37 -35.19
CA PHE A 49 -17.78 -3.96 -34.15
C PHE A 49 -17.93 -2.97 -32.99
N GLY A 50 -19.09 -2.31 -32.90
CA GLY A 50 -19.35 -1.27 -31.91
C GLY A 50 -19.78 -1.85 -30.56
N ALA A 51 -18.87 -1.90 -29.59
CA ALA A 51 -19.22 -2.03 -28.18
C ALA A 51 -19.71 -0.67 -27.64
N ARG A 52 -20.81 -0.67 -26.87
CA ARG A 52 -21.25 0.54 -26.15
C ARG A 52 -20.24 0.89 -25.04
N PRO A 53 -20.00 2.18 -24.75
CA PRO A 53 -19.16 2.56 -23.61
C PRO A 53 -19.79 2.05 -22.31
N ALA A 54 -19.00 1.35 -21.50
CA ALA A 54 -19.35 1.10 -20.10
C ALA A 54 -19.33 2.44 -19.34
N PRO A 55 -20.23 2.66 -18.36
CA PRO A 55 -20.16 3.85 -17.53
C PRO A 55 -18.83 3.86 -16.75
N ALA A 56 -18.18 5.03 -16.68
CA ALA A 56 -16.90 5.18 -16.02
C ALA A 56 -16.98 4.75 -14.54
N ALA A 57 -16.05 3.90 -14.11
CA ALA A 57 -15.91 3.55 -12.70
C ALA A 57 -15.66 4.83 -11.87
N ALA A 58 -16.39 4.98 -10.77
CA ALA A 58 -16.27 6.13 -9.89
C ALA A 58 -14.85 6.21 -9.29
N LYS A 59 -14.31 7.42 -9.19
CA LYS A 59 -12.93 7.64 -8.70
C LYS A 59 -12.77 7.14 -7.27
N GLY A 60 -11.89 6.16 -7.08
CA GLY A 60 -11.59 5.58 -5.77
C GLY A 60 -10.25 4.85 -5.67
N ALA A 61 -9.38 4.92 -6.69
CA ALA A 61 -8.03 4.37 -6.60
C ALA A 61 -7.25 5.08 -5.48
N ASN A 62 -6.90 4.35 -4.44
CA ASN A 62 -6.06 4.85 -3.37
C ASN A 62 -4.58 4.66 -3.79
N PRO A 63 -3.74 5.72 -3.80
CA PRO A 63 -2.38 5.64 -4.36
C PRO A 63 -1.42 4.74 -3.57
N PHE A 64 -1.83 4.18 -2.43
CA PHE A 64 -1.08 3.14 -1.71
C PHE A 64 -1.48 1.71 -2.13
N ASP A 65 -2.48 1.54 -3.00
CA ASP A 65 -2.95 0.22 -3.46
C ASP A 65 -2.09 -0.35 -4.61
N GLU A 66 -1.30 0.51 -5.24
CA GLU A 66 -0.42 0.21 -6.37
C GLU A 66 1.06 0.16 -5.95
N VAL A 67 1.36 0.37 -4.66
CA VAL A 67 2.72 0.69 -4.21
C VAL A 67 3.11 -0.08 -2.96
N ASP A 68 4.24 -0.76 -3.07
CA ASP A 68 4.90 -1.54 -2.02
C ASP A 68 6.12 -0.79 -1.48
N ARG A 69 6.72 -1.27 -0.39
CA ARG A 69 7.86 -0.56 0.21
C ARG A 69 8.74 -1.40 1.13
N LEU A 70 10.04 -1.14 1.07
CA LEU A 70 10.95 -1.48 2.15
C LEU A 70 10.57 -0.77 3.45
N ALA A 71 10.53 -1.50 4.57
CA ALA A 71 10.18 -0.92 5.87
C ALA A 71 11.19 -1.27 6.98
N LYS A 72 11.51 -0.27 7.81
CA LYS A 72 12.40 -0.43 8.97
C LYS A 72 11.64 -1.14 10.10
N PRO A 73 12.29 -2.05 10.86
CA PRO A 73 11.65 -2.72 11.99
C PRO A 73 11.10 -1.74 13.03
N ILE A 74 9.84 -1.93 13.44
CA ILE A 74 9.25 -1.15 14.53
C ILE A 74 9.76 -1.70 15.86
N LYS A 75 10.42 -0.84 16.65
CA LYS A 75 10.78 -1.16 18.04
C LYS A 75 9.51 -1.47 18.82
N GLN A 76 9.38 -2.70 19.33
CA GLN A 76 8.23 -3.14 20.13
C GLN A 76 8.29 -2.57 21.56
N THR A 77 8.08 -1.27 21.68
CA THR A 77 7.78 -0.60 22.97
C THR A 77 6.36 -0.98 23.44
N ALA A 78 5.98 -0.56 24.65
CA ALA A 78 4.64 -0.78 25.19
C ALA A 78 3.58 -0.22 24.21
N ARG A 79 2.86 -1.12 23.53
CA ARG A 79 2.15 -0.80 22.29
C ARG A 79 1.00 0.18 22.51
N GLN A 80 1.24 1.41 22.09
CA GLN A 80 0.19 2.39 21.85
C GLN A 80 -0.73 1.91 20.71
N LEU A 81 -2.03 2.02 20.90
CA LEU A 81 -3.02 1.75 19.85
C LEU A 81 -3.43 3.09 19.22
N PRO A 82 -3.52 3.15 17.88
CA PRO A 82 -3.58 4.40 17.12
C PRO A 82 -4.80 5.25 17.50
N ALA A 83 -4.72 6.54 17.18
CA ALA A 83 -5.84 7.46 17.28
C ALA A 83 -6.99 7.08 16.31
N PRO A 84 -8.24 7.47 16.62
CA PRO A 84 -9.37 7.37 15.69
C PRO A 84 -9.06 7.95 14.31
N GLY A 85 -9.59 7.34 13.24
CA GLY A 85 -9.34 7.76 11.86
C GLY A 85 -7.89 7.65 11.37
N GLY A 86 -6.94 7.16 12.19
CA GLY A 86 -5.51 7.12 11.84
C GLY A 86 -4.78 8.46 12.03
N GLN A 87 -5.26 9.33 12.92
CA GLN A 87 -4.61 10.61 13.26
C GLN A 87 -3.22 10.41 13.90
N GLN A 88 -2.40 11.46 13.88
CA GLN A 88 -1.07 11.44 14.53
C GLN A 88 -1.20 11.39 16.06
N ASP A 89 -0.32 10.65 16.72
CA ASP A 89 -0.42 10.41 18.15
C ASP A 89 -0.29 11.69 19.00
N GLY A 90 -1.22 11.85 19.95
CA GLY A 90 -1.34 12.99 20.87
C GLY A 90 -1.81 14.30 20.25
N ARG A 91 -2.04 14.38 18.93
CA ARG A 91 -2.22 15.64 18.20
C ARG A 91 -3.68 15.95 17.85
N ILE A 92 -4.00 17.23 17.88
CA ILE A 92 -5.24 17.78 17.32
C ILE A 92 -5.22 17.53 15.81
N ALA A 93 -6.38 17.21 15.23
CA ALA A 93 -6.48 16.85 13.83
C ALA A 93 -6.20 18.06 12.93
N GLY A 94 -5.54 17.82 11.79
CA GLY A 94 -5.40 18.84 10.75
C GLY A 94 -6.66 18.97 9.87
N PRO A 95 -6.61 19.75 8.78
CA PRO A 95 -7.76 19.95 7.90
C PRO A 95 -8.17 18.63 7.24
N GLN A 96 -9.45 18.29 7.33
CA GLN A 96 -9.97 16.98 6.92
C GLN A 96 -10.22 16.85 5.40
N THR A 97 -10.25 17.95 4.65
CA THR A 97 -10.31 17.94 3.18
C THR A 97 -8.91 17.84 2.57
N ARG A 98 -8.74 17.06 1.48
CA ARG A 98 -7.46 16.95 0.76
C ARG A 98 -6.95 18.35 0.36
N ALA A 99 -5.64 18.56 0.38
CA ALA A 99 -5.04 19.81 -0.05
C ALA A 99 -5.37 20.07 -1.53
N VAL A 100 -6.18 21.10 -1.79
CA VAL A 100 -6.44 21.61 -3.13
C VAL A 100 -5.30 22.58 -3.48
N VAL A 101 -4.80 22.52 -4.71
CA VAL A 101 -3.87 23.54 -5.21
C VAL A 101 -4.54 24.92 -5.07
N PRO A 102 -3.92 25.92 -4.42
CA PRO A 102 -4.55 27.22 -4.23
C PRO A 102 -4.98 27.82 -5.57
N ALA A 103 -6.29 28.01 -5.74
CA ALA A 103 -6.79 28.88 -6.79
C ALA A 103 -6.25 30.31 -6.58
N ALA A 104 -6.33 31.15 -7.61
CA ALA A 104 -6.00 32.57 -7.49
C ALA A 104 -7.09 33.33 -6.71
N HIS A 105 -7.14 33.13 -5.39
CA HIS A 105 -8.15 33.69 -4.47
C HIS A 105 -8.10 35.23 -4.33
N SER A 106 -7.14 35.91 -4.99
CA SER A 106 -6.93 37.36 -4.97
C SER A 106 -8.10 38.20 -5.51
N ALA A 107 -9.09 37.57 -6.15
CA ALA A 107 -10.31 38.22 -6.62
C ALA A 107 -11.45 38.28 -5.57
N LEU A 108 -11.46 37.39 -4.56
CA LEU A 108 -12.48 37.40 -3.52
C LEU A 108 -12.20 38.50 -2.49
N ARG A 109 -13.22 39.33 -2.22
CA ARG A 109 -13.19 40.37 -1.18
C ARG A 109 -14.41 40.26 -0.27
N ALA A 110 -14.15 40.09 1.02
CA ALA A 110 -15.12 40.06 2.11
C ALA A 110 -14.98 41.36 2.93
N ALA A 111 -16.06 42.11 3.13
CA ALA A 111 -16.04 43.47 3.71
C ALA A 111 -14.99 44.43 3.08
N GLY A 112 -14.54 44.16 1.84
CA GLY A 112 -13.45 44.88 1.15
C GLY A 112 -12.05 44.29 1.35
N VAL A 113 -11.87 43.38 2.29
CA VAL A 113 -10.63 42.65 2.63
C VAL A 113 -10.44 41.46 1.68
N PRO A 114 -9.26 41.26 1.06
CA PRO A 114 -9.03 40.10 0.20
C PRO A 114 -8.87 38.79 1.00
N CYS A 115 -9.28 37.66 0.42
CA CYS A 115 -8.97 36.31 0.95
C CYS A 115 -7.48 35.94 0.76
N THR A 116 -6.59 36.68 1.43
CA THR A 116 -5.14 36.46 1.47
C THR A 116 -4.60 36.68 2.89
N LEU A 117 -3.42 36.12 3.19
CA LEU A 117 -2.76 36.33 4.48
C LEU A 117 -2.56 37.83 4.77
N ASP A 118 -2.06 38.58 3.79
CA ASP A 118 -1.86 40.04 3.91
C ASP A 118 -3.16 40.83 4.11
N GLY A 119 -4.31 40.29 3.65
CA GLY A 119 -5.63 40.85 3.90
C GLY A 119 -6.04 40.70 5.37
N ILE A 120 -5.86 39.51 5.95
CA ILE A 120 -6.30 39.23 7.32
C ILE A 120 -5.31 39.72 8.40
N THR A 121 -4.00 39.76 8.13
CA THR A 121 -2.92 40.01 9.12
C THR A 121 -3.14 41.26 9.99
N GLY A 122 -3.73 42.31 9.42
CA GLY A 122 -3.96 43.61 10.09
C GLY A 122 -5.37 43.84 10.63
N LEU A 123 -6.24 42.82 10.65
CA LEU A 123 -7.59 42.95 11.20
C LEU A 123 -7.56 43.10 12.72
N SER A 124 -8.59 43.76 13.27
CA SER A 124 -8.86 43.78 14.70
C SER A 124 -9.67 42.55 15.12
N PRO A 125 -9.77 42.22 16.42
CA PRO A 125 -10.58 41.10 16.90
C PRO A 125 -12.01 41.07 16.39
N GLN A 126 -12.69 42.23 16.34
CA GLN A 126 -14.03 42.32 15.76
C GLN A 126 -14.01 42.33 14.23
N GLY A 127 -13.02 42.98 13.59
CA GLY A 127 -12.88 42.96 12.13
C GLY A 127 -12.64 41.56 11.55
N LEU A 128 -11.92 40.69 12.29
CA LEU A 128 -11.76 39.28 11.96
C LEU A 128 -13.07 38.50 12.15
N ALA A 129 -13.80 38.74 13.24
CA ALA A 129 -15.11 38.13 13.49
C ALA A 129 -16.16 38.56 12.45
N ASP A 130 -16.10 39.82 11.97
CA ASP A 130 -16.91 40.33 10.87
C ASP A 130 -16.53 39.65 9.54
N PHE A 131 -15.24 39.62 9.19
CA PHE A 131 -14.71 38.94 8.00
C PHE A 131 -15.12 37.47 7.93
N LEU A 132 -15.00 36.72 9.03
CA LEU A 132 -15.41 35.32 9.12
C LEU A 132 -16.93 35.12 8.95
N THR A 133 -17.74 36.17 9.05
CA THR A 133 -19.20 36.15 8.82
C THR A 133 -19.66 36.75 7.49
N ASP A 134 -18.73 37.14 6.61
CA ASP A 134 -19.07 37.66 5.28
C ASP A 134 -19.41 36.52 4.29
N PRO A 135 -20.48 36.64 3.48
CA PRO A 135 -20.87 35.65 2.47
C PRO A 135 -19.80 35.23 1.45
N ALA A 136 -18.74 36.02 1.25
CA ALA A 136 -17.61 35.66 0.39
C ALA A 136 -16.55 34.79 1.10
N VAL A 137 -16.57 34.69 2.44
CA VAL A 137 -15.70 33.77 3.20
C VAL A 137 -16.41 32.43 3.37
N THR A 138 -15.70 31.37 3.00
CA THR A 138 -16.12 29.98 3.20
C THR A 138 -14.96 29.13 3.71
N ALA A 139 -15.28 28.07 4.46
CA ALA A 139 -14.29 27.16 5.03
C ALA A 139 -13.35 26.57 3.96
N ASP A 140 -13.88 25.91 2.93
CA ASP A 140 -13.07 25.34 1.83
C ASP A 140 -12.62 26.37 0.77
N GLY A 141 -13.37 27.45 0.55
CA GLY A 141 -13.13 28.43 -0.53
C GLY A 141 -12.39 29.71 -0.13
N CYS A 142 -12.01 29.87 1.14
CA CYS A 142 -11.13 30.95 1.61
C CYS A 142 -10.22 30.45 2.74
N LEU A 143 -10.77 29.93 3.84
CA LEU A 143 -9.98 29.60 5.04
C LEU A 143 -9.00 28.43 4.82
N ARG A 144 -9.38 27.45 3.99
CA ARG A 144 -8.63 26.21 3.73
C ARG A 144 -7.18 26.42 3.27
N GLY A 145 -6.92 27.52 2.56
CA GLY A 145 -5.59 27.92 2.09
C GLY A 145 -4.88 28.97 2.96
N LEU A 146 -5.52 29.47 4.02
CA LEU A 146 -5.02 30.57 4.85
C LEU A 146 -4.58 30.10 6.25
N VAL A 147 -5.46 29.45 7.02
CA VAL A 147 -5.23 29.23 8.47
C VAL A 147 -4.52 27.92 8.82
N TRP A 148 -4.43 26.98 7.87
CA TRP A 148 -3.93 25.62 8.10
C TRP A 148 -2.44 25.43 7.82
N THR A 149 -1.87 26.21 6.92
CA THR A 149 -0.42 26.24 6.66
C THR A 149 0.18 27.32 7.53
N TRP A 150 1.20 27.00 8.31
CA TRP A 150 1.84 27.99 9.18
C TRP A 150 2.55 29.09 8.38
N ASP A 151 2.25 30.34 8.73
CA ASP A 151 2.94 31.55 8.30
C ASP A 151 2.93 32.52 9.49
N ALA A 152 4.04 33.20 9.77
CA ALA A 152 4.16 34.10 10.92
C ALA A 152 3.13 35.27 10.90
N ARG A 153 2.55 35.58 9.73
CA ARG A 153 1.44 36.52 9.56
C ARG A 153 0.14 36.08 10.24
N LEU A 154 0.00 34.81 10.62
CA LEU A 154 -1.16 34.31 11.37
C LEU A 154 -1.11 34.69 12.86
N ALA A 155 0.07 34.77 13.49
CA ALA A 155 0.20 34.97 14.93
C ALA A 155 -0.56 36.21 15.48
N PRO A 156 -0.51 37.40 14.84
CA PRO A 156 -1.25 38.58 15.31
C PRO A 156 -2.76 38.33 15.41
N VAL A 157 -3.33 37.56 14.47
CA VAL A 157 -4.77 37.25 14.35
C VAL A 157 -5.15 35.90 14.97
N MET A 158 -4.24 35.25 15.69
CA MET A 158 -4.51 34.04 16.48
C MET A 158 -4.33 34.27 18.00
N SER A 159 -4.11 35.53 18.42
CA SER A 159 -4.02 35.93 19.82
C SER A 159 -5.36 35.83 20.55
N ASP A 160 -5.30 35.67 21.88
CA ASP A 160 -6.41 35.44 22.81
C ASP A 160 -7.60 36.37 22.57
N ALA A 161 -7.36 37.67 22.37
CA ALA A 161 -8.40 38.66 22.07
C ALA A 161 -9.17 38.36 20.77
N HIS A 162 -8.51 37.83 19.72
CA HIS A 162 -9.16 37.40 18.48
C HIS A 162 -9.97 36.12 18.68
N VAL A 163 -9.40 35.13 19.39
CA VAL A 163 -10.08 33.87 19.71
C VAL A 163 -11.35 34.14 20.52
N GLN A 164 -11.26 34.97 21.56
CA GLN A 164 -12.39 35.43 22.37
C GLN A 164 -13.44 36.17 21.54
N ALA A 165 -13.04 37.12 20.68
CA ALA A 165 -13.97 37.87 19.83
C ALA A 165 -14.73 36.96 18.84
N VAL A 166 -14.05 35.99 18.24
CA VAL A 166 -14.65 35.01 17.32
C VAL A 166 -15.55 34.02 18.09
N ALA A 167 -15.15 33.57 19.28
CA ALA A 167 -15.98 32.72 20.14
C ALA A 167 -17.26 33.44 20.61
N HIS A 168 -17.17 34.71 21.03
CA HIS A 168 -18.35 35.50 21.38
C HIS A 168 -19.26 35.78 20.17
N ARG A 169 -18.69 35.95 18.96
CA ARG A 169 -19.48 36.04 17.71
C ARG A 169 -20.21 34.73 17.40
N ALA A 170 -19.56 33.58 17.54
CA ALA A 170 -20.20 32.28 17.38
C ALA A 170 -21.31 32.06 18.42
N THR A 171 -21.07 32.46 19.68
CA THR A 171 -22.05 32.42 20.77
C THR A 171 -23.31 33.22 20.43
N SER A 172 -23.16 34.46 19.94
CA SER A 172 -24.31 35.33 19.63
C SER A 172 -25.13 34.86 18.43
N LEU A 173 -24.53 34.12 17.50
CA LEU A 173 -25.20 33.59 16.30
C LEU A 173 -25.78 32.18 16.47
N ALA A 174 -25.32 31.41 17.47
CA ALA A 174 -25.71 30.01 17.68
C ALA A 174 -27.23 29.83 17.87
N ALA A 175 -27.86 30.65 18.72
CA ALA A 175 -29.27 30.49 19.09
C ALA A 175 -30.26 30.74 17.93
N SER A 176 -29.84 31.47 16.90
CA SER A 176 -30.67 31.86 15.75
C SER A 176 -30.30 31.18 14.42
N HIS A 177 -29.41 30.18 14.44
CA HIS A 177 -28.92 29.57 13.21
C HIS A 177 -29.97 28.70 12.51
N ASP A 178 -29.97 28.67 11.18
CA ASP A 178 -30.97 27.96 10.36
C ASP A 178 -30.61 26.51 10.00
N GLY A 179 -29.42 26.06 10.44
CA GLY A 179 -28.88 24.72 10.17
C GLY A 179 -28.28 24.55 8.77
N LYS A 180 -28.22 25.62 7.96
CA LYS A 180 -27.69 25.63 6.57
C LYS A 180 -26.44 26.49 6.43
N ASN A 181 -25.89 26.93 7.56
CA ASN A 181 -24.75 27.85 7.67
C ASN A 181 -25.02 29.27 7.14
N SER A 182 -26.28 29.72 7.07
CA SER A 182 -26.60 31.11 6.68
C SER A 182 -26.06 32.18 7.64
N SER A 183 -25.52 31.77 8.80
CA SER A 183 -24.87 32.60 9.81
C SER A 183 -23.35 32.32 9.96
N HIS A 184 -22.73 31.62 9.00
CA HIS A 184 -21.27 31.40 8.93
C HIS A 184 -20.61 30.83 10.22
N LEU A 185 -21.35 30.01 10.96
CA LEU A 185 -20.83 29.32 12.15
C LEU A 185 -19.75 28.29 11.77
N LEU A 186 -19.83 27.68 10.59
CA LEU A 186 -18.81 26.77 10.08
C LEU A 186 -17.46 27.48 9.95
N GLU A 187 -17.43 28.69 9.39
CA GLU A 187 -16.23 29.50 9.19
C GLU A 187 -15.63 29.95 10.53
N LEU A 188 -16.47 30.42 11.45
CA LEU A 188 -16.06 30.81 12.81
C LEU A 188 -15.42 29.62 13.56
N PHE A 189 -16.05 28.43 13.54
CA PHE A 189 -15.47 27.24 14.17
C PHE A 189 -14.30 26.63 13.39
N THR A 190 -14.23 26.79 12.06
CA THR A 190 -13.05 26.41 11.24
C THR A 190 -11.83 27.22 11.67
N TYR A 191 -11.99 28.53 11.91
CA TYR A 191 -10.93 29.36 12.47
C TYR A 191 -10.53 28.88 13.88
N LEU A 192 -11.48 28.70 14.80
CA LEU A 192 -11.17 28.29 16.18
C LEU A 192 -10.46 26.92 16.23
N HIS A 193 -10.85 25.99 15.36
CA HIS A 193 -10.17 24.71 15.19
C HIS A 193 -8.75 24.90 14.62
N ALA A 194 -8.56 25.76 13.62
CA ALA A 194 -7.23 26.05 13.10
C ALA A 194 -6.30 26.67 14.16
N VAL A 195 -6.79 27.58 15.03
CA VAL A 195 -5.99 28.11 16.14
C VAL A 195 -5.58 26.99 17.10
N ALA A 196 -6.55 26.16 17.55
CA ALA A 196 -6.28 25.01 18.42
C ALA A 196 -5.29 24.00 17.80
N TYR A 197 -5.25 23.88 16.47
CA TYR A 197 -4.27 23.06 15.75
C TYR A 197 -2.87 23.69 15.71
N GLN A 198 -2.74 25.02 15.53
CA GLN A 198 -1.43 25.70 15.52
C GLN A 198 -0.81 25.79 16.92
N ASP A 199 -1.62 26.08 17.96
CA ASP A 199 -1.27 26.14 19.39
C ASP A 199 -0.35 24.98 19.82
N TYR A 200 -0.72 23.73 19.47
CA TYR A 200 0.05 22.52 19.78
C TYR A 200 1.53 22.59 19.35
N GLY A 201 1.88 23.36 18.32
CA GLY A 201 3.23 23.47 17.76
C GLY A 201 3.84 24.88 17.80
N ARG A 202 3.24 25.83 18.52
CA ARG A 202 3.60 27.25 18.51
C ARG A 202 3.48 27.90 19.88
N ASP A 203 4.60 28.05 20.58
CA ASP A 203 4.73 28.84 21.82
C ASP A 203 4.32 30.34 21.66
N GLU A 204 4.05 30.76 20.43
CA GLU A 204 3.59 32.09 19.99
C GLU A 204 2.06 32.26 20.10
N ILE A 205 1.33 31.17 20.33
CA ILE A 205 -0.13 31.10 20.52
C ILE A 205 -0.38 30.40 21.86
N ASP A 206 -1.32 30.91 22.64
CA ASP A 206 -1.79 30.28 23.88
C ASP A 206 -3.32 30.38 23.91
N VAL A 207 -4.03 29.25 23.79
CA VAL A 207 -5.50 29.21 23.99
C VAL A 207 -5.89 28.69 25.37
N THR A 208 -4.94 28.56 26.30
CA THR A 208 -5.11 27.93 27.62
C THR A 208 -5.42 28.92 28.75
N ASP A 209 -5.40 30.23 28.49
CA ASP A 209 -5.85 31.23 29.45
C ASP A 209 -7.34 31.07 29.79
N GLN A 210 -7.70 31.35 31.05
CA GLN A 210 -9.05 31.09 31.53
C GLN A 210 -10.15 31.87 30.77
N PRO A 211 -9.99 33.18 30.45
CA PRO A 211 -10.90 33.89 29.55
C PRO A 211 -11.12 33.25 28.17
N THR A 212 -10.07 32.81 27.47
CA THR A 212 -10.21 32.16 26.15
C THR A 212 -10.85 30.77 26.26
N VAL A 213 -10.47 29.99 27.27
CA VAL A 213 -11.11 28.71 27.60
C VAL A 213 -12.60 28.91 27.94
N ASP A 214 -12.94 29.95 28.70
CA ASP A 214 -14.32 30.27 29.06
C ASP A 214 -15.16 30.68 27.84
N ALA A 215 -14.63 31.56 26.98
CA ALA A 215 -15.30 32.02 25.77
C ALA A 215 -15.49 30.90 24.73
N THR A 216 -14.46 30.09 24.48
CA THR A 216 -14.54 28.95 23.54
C THR A 216 -15.49 27.87 24.06
N ARG A 217 -15.48 27.60 25.37
CA ARG A 217 -16.48 26.71 26.00
C ARG A 217 -17.89 27.24 25.84
N GLU A 218 -18.11 28.55 26.04
CA GLU A 218 -19.43 29.18 25.87
C GLU A 218 -19.93 29.03 24.43
N ALA A 219 -19.09 29.31 23.42
CA ALA A 219 -19.43 29.18 22.01
C ALA A 219 -19.86 27.75 21.64
N VAL A 220 -19.09 26.75 22.07
CA VAL A 220 -19.36 25.33 21.76
C VAL A 220 -20.58 24.81 22.53
N ALA A 221 -20.82 25.29 23.76
CA ALA A 221 -22.03 24.99 24.51
C ALA A 221 -23.27 25.64 23.89
N ALA A 222 -23.17 26.91 23.45
CA ALA A 222 -24.23 27.64 22.78
C ALA A 222 -24.65 26.93 21.48
N LEU A 223 -23.68 26.63 20.60
CA LEU A 223 -23.90 25.78 19.42
C LEU A 223 -24.55 24.46 19.81
N GLY A 224 -23.91 23.68 20.70
CA GLY A 224 -24.39 22.36 21.08
C GLY A 224 -25.80 22.35 21.68
N SER A 225 -26.27 23.46 22.24
CA SER A 225 -27.59 23.62 22.85
C SER A 225 -28.69 24.13 21.91
N ALA A 226 -28.34 24.72 20.76
CA ALA A 226 -29.29 25.41 19.90
C ALA A 226 -30.27 24.45 19.18
N ALA A 227 -31.43 24.98 18.81
CA ALA A 227 -32.57 24.17 18.36
C ALA A 227 -32.32 23.42 17.04
N HIS A 228 -31.66 24.08 16.09
CA HIS A 228 -31.46 23.57 14.73
C HIS A 228 -30.16 22.77 14.54
N THR A 229 -29.31 22.64 15.56
CA THR A 229 -27.94 22.07 15.44
C THR A 229 -27.92 20.58 15.11
N PHE A 230 -29.02 19.87 15.37
CA PHE A 230 -29.19 18.45 15.06
C PHE A 230 -30.22 18.20 13.95
N ASP A 231 -30.63 19.25 13.22
CA ASP A 231 -31.33 19.10 11.94
C ASP A 231 -30.40 18.44 10.91
N VAL A 232 -30.97 17.58 10.07
CA VAL A 232 -30.22 16.63 9.22
C VAL A 232 -29.65 17.33 7.98
N THR A 233 -28.58 18.11 8.17
CA THR A 233 -27.83 18.78 7.11
C THR A 233 -26.34 18.39 7.13
N PRO A 234 -25.63 18.44 6.00
CA PRO A 234 -24.16 18.36 5.98
C PRO A 234 -23.51 19.49 6.77
N GLN A 235 -24.07 20.71 6.67
CA GLN A 235 -23.54 21.91 7.31
C GLN A 235 -23.50 21.78 8.84
N ASN A 236 -24.59 21.33 9.47
CA ASN A 236 -24.61 21.08 10.92
C ASN A 236 -23.53 20.08 11.36
N ALA A 237 -23.38 18.97 10.62
CA ALA A 237 -22.37 17.97 10.91
C ALA A 237 -20.93 18.52 10.78
N GLN A 238 -20.69 19.33 9.74
CA GLN A 238 -19.40 19.99 9.53
C GLN A 238 -19.12 21.01 10.65
N THR A 239 -20.08 21.87 11.01
CA THR A 239 -19.92 22.83 12.12
C THR A 239 -19.72 22.13 13.46
N LEU A 240 -20.43 21.03 13.73
CA LEU A 240 -20.22 20.19 14.92
C LEU A 240 -18.83 19.53 14.95
N ARG A 241 -18.31 19.11 13.79
CA ARG A 241 -16.95 18.57 13.64
C ARG A 241 -15.90 19.62 13.99
N GLU A 242 -15.98 20.81 13.38
CA GLU A 242 -15.03 21.90 13.67
C GLU A 242 -15.14 22.37 15.13
N ALA A 243 -16.35 22.51 15.67
CA ALA A 243 -16.56 22.92 17.07
C ALA A 243 -16.01 21.90 18.08
N LEU A 244 -16.13 20.60 17.81
CA LEU A 244 -15.55 19.56 18.65
C LEU A 244 -14.01 19.56 18.61
N TYR A 245 -13.40 19.78 17.43
CA TYR A 245 -11.95 19.89 17.33
C TYR A 245 -11.40 21.21 17.91
N ALA A 246 -12.09 22.34 17.76
CA ALA A 246 -11.78 23.58 18.49
C ALA A 246 -11.80 23.34 20.01
N ALA A 247 -12.82 22.62 20.51
CA ALA A 247 -12.91 22.20 21.90
C ALA A 247 -11.97 21.05 22.31
N SER A 248 -11.01 20.67 21.45
CA SER A 248 -10.04 19.62 21.71
C SER A 248 -8.67 20.13 22.21
N ALA A 249 -8.51 21.45 22.34
CA ALA A 249 -7.38 22.08 23.03
C ALA A 249 -7.36 21.75 24.55
N PRO A 250 -6.22 21.94 25.24
CA PRO A 250 -6.14 21.76 26.69
C PRO A 250 -7.20 22.57 27.44
N GLY A 251 -7.68 22.06 28.58
CA GLY A 251 -8.66 22.77 29.43
C GLY A 251 -10.09 22.85 28.88
N LEU A 252 -10.36 22.48 27.62
CA LEU A 252 -11.71 22.48 27.04
C LEU A 252 -12.41 21.12 27.03
N ARG A 253 -11.66 20.01 26.96
CA ARG A 253 -12.17 18.66 26.65
C ARG A 253 -13.21 18.15 27.64
N GLN A 254 -12.98 18.36 28.94
CA GLN A 254 -13.83 17.86 30.03
C GLN A 254 -15.25 18.46 30.03
N HIS A 255 -15.45 19.58 29.33
CA HIS A 255 -16.77 20.19 29.16
C HIS A 255 -17.58 19.57 28.00
N GLN A 256 -16.94 18.78 27.12
CA GLN A 256 -17.55 18.30 25.87
C GLN A 256 -18.27 16.95 26.00
N LEU A 257 -18.19 16.27 27.15
CA LEU A 257 -18.82 14.97 27.39
C LEU A 257 -20.32 14.93 27.01
N PRO A 258 -21.15 15.97 27.26
CA PRO A 258 -22.54 16.01 26.81
C PRO A 258 -22.71 16.12 25.29
N LEU A 259 -21.87 16.92 24.62
CA LEU A 259 -21.92 17.13 23.17
C LEU A 259 -21.46 15.87 22.43
N ILE A 260 -20.36 15.26 22.87
CA ILE A 260 -19.85 13.98 22.36
C ILE A 260 -20.93 12.89 22.47
N LYS A 261 -21.63 12.77 23.61
CA LYS A 261 -22.76 11.83 23.76
C LYS A 261 -23.85 12.05 22.70
N ARG A 262 -24.23 13.31 22.43
CA ARG A 262 -25.25 13.65 21.42
C ARG A 262 -24.77 13.37 20.00
N VAL A 263 -23.52 13.70 19.67
CA VAL A 263 -22.94 13.45 18.34
C VAL A 263 -22.77 11.95 18.09
N LEU A 264 -22.28 11.16 19.06
CA LEU A 264 -22.23 9.70 18.95
C LEU A 264 -23.62 9.06 18.82
N ALA A 265 -24.65 9.62 19.47
CA ALA A 265 -26.03 9.16 19.31
C ALA A 265 -26.59 9.38 17.89
N THR A 266 -26.01 10.25 17.06
CA THR A 266 -26.41 10.38 15.64
C THR A 266 -26.08 9.14 14.81
N MET A 267 -25.20 8.26 15.29
CA MET A 267 -24.88 6.98 14.65
C MET A 267 -25.77 5.81 15.13
N ALA A 268 -26.73 6.06 16.03
CA ALA A 268 -27.57 5.02 16.62
C ALA A 268 -28.54 4.35 15.60
N PRO A 269 -29.06 3.14 15.89
CA PRO A 269 -30.02 2.48 15.02
C PRO A 269 -31.28 3.33 14.79
N GLY A 270 -31.69 3.47 13.53
CA GLY A 270 -32.90 4.21 13.15
C GLY A 270 -32.74 5.72 12.99
N THR A 271 -31.55 6.30 13.19
CA THR A 271 -31.31 7.71 12.83
C THR A 271 -31.14 7.87 11.31
N PRO A 272 -31.63 8.98 10.71
CA PRO A 272 -31.36 9.28 9.30
C PRO A 272 -29.89 9.68 9.06
N THR A 273 -29.19 10.11 10.10
CA THR A 273 -27.80 10.58 10.08
C THR A 273 -26.76 9.46 10.04
N ALA A 274 -27.08 8.24 10.47
CA ALA A 274 -26.15 7.10 10.51
C ALA A 274 -25.56 6.70 9.14
N ALA A 275 -26.21 7.07 8.03
CA ALA A 275 -25.74 6.80 6.67
C ALA A 275 -24.94 7.96 6.02
N SER A 276 -24.86 9.13 6.67
CA SER A 276 -24.13 10.30 6.15
C SER A 276 -22.66 10.25 6.53
N THR A 277 -21.80 10.59 5.57
CA THR A 277 -20.34 10.72 5.77
C THR A 277 -19.98 11.96 6.57
N ASP A 278 -20.72 13.07 6.45
CA ASP A 278 -20.49 14.28 7.23
C ASP A 278 -20.77 14.04 8.72
N TRP A 279 -21.89 13.39 9.04
CA TRP A 279 -22.23 13.02 10.42
C TRP A 279 -21.25 12.00 11.00
N ALA A 280 -20.70 11.09 10.18
CA ALA A 280 -19.59 10.24 10.59
C ALA A 280 -18.30 11.04 10.83
N GLY A 281 -18.05 12.11 10.07
CA GLY A 281 -16.97 13.07 10.34
C GLY A 281 -17.13 13.81 11.67
N ALA A 282 -18.36 14.20 12.05
CA ALA A 282 -18.65 14.72 13.38
C ALA A 282 -18.40 13.66 14.48
N ALA A 283 -18.80 12.41 14.23
CA ALA A 283 -18.49 11.29 15.13
C ALA A 283 -16.97 11.05 15.25
N LEU A 284 -16.17 11.21 14.19
CA LEU A 284 -14.70 11.15 14.28
C LEU A 284 -14.16 12.22 15.22
N ALA A 285 -14.59 13.48 15.11
CA ALA A 285 -14.18 14.53 16.04
C ALA A 285 -14.56 14.18 17.49
N ALA A 286 -15.76 13.63 17.70
CA ALA A 286 -16.23 13.20 19.02
C ALA A 286 -15.37 12.06 19.63
N LEU A 287 -14.91 11.11 18.81
CA LEU A 287 -13.94 10.08 19.19
C LEU A 287 -12.53 10.66 19.40
N SER A 288 -12.14 11.68 18.64
CA SER A 288 -10.82 12.33 18.71
C SER A 288 -10.65 13.14 19.99
N VAL A 289 -11.68 13.88 20.43
CA VAL A 289 -11.66 14.57 21.74
C VAL A 289 -11.50 13.56 22.88
N ASN A 290 -12.16 12.39 22.79
CA ASN A 290 -11.96 11.31 23.75
C ASN A 290 -10.52 10.79 23.73
N TYR A 291 -9.99 10.48 22.55
CA TYR A 291 -8.60 10.06 22.38
C TYR A 291 -7.64 11.02 23.08
N LEU A 292 -7.74 12.33 22.79
CA LEU A 292 -6.84 13.37 23.32
C LEU A 292 -6.98 13.59 24.83
N GLY A 293 -8.17 13.36 25.40
CA GLY A 293 -8.42 13.48 26.85
C GLY A 293 -8.06 12.21 27.64
N VAL A 294 -8.20 11.02 27.05
CA VAL A 294 -7.83 9.75 27.72
C VAL A 294 -6.32 9.48 27.60
N TYR A 295 -5.71 9.81 26.46
CA TYR A 295 -4.33 9.45 26.12
C TYR A 295 -3.32 9.92 27.20
N PRO A 296 -2.58 9.00 27.85
CA PRO A 296 -1.67 9.35 28.95
C PRO A 296 -0.56 10.36 28.60
N GLY A 297 -0.15 10.45 27.34
CA GLY A 297 0.86 11.42 26.90
C GLY A 297 0.41 12.88 27.08
N ASN A 298 -0.90 13.14 26.98
CA ASN A 298 -1.49 14.48 27.10
C ASN A 298 -1.75 14.89 28.56
N LYS A 299 -1.64 13.96 29.52
CA LYS A 299 -1.75 14.21 30.98
C LYS A 299 -3.03 14.94 31.43
N ASP A 300 -4.12 14.80 30.68
CA ASP A 300 -5.39 15.53 30.90
C ASP A 300 -6.19 14.97 32.08
N THR A 301 -5.71 15.25 33.30
CA THR A 301 -6.33 14.78 34.55
C THR A 301 -7.76 15.28 34.74
N ALA A 302 -8.11 16.44 34.18
CA ALA A 302 -9.45 17.01 34.24
C ALA A 302 -10.44 16.19 33.40
N PHE A 303 -10.09 15.87 32.15
CA PHE A 303 -10.89 14.98 31.32
C PHE A 303 -10.95 13.57 31.91
N GLN A 304 -9.83 13.01 32.36
CA GLN A 304 -9.79 11.65 32.92
C GLN A 304 -10.69 11.52 34.15
N ALA A 305 -10.71 12.53 35.04
CA ALA A 305 -11.62 12.57 36.18
C ALA A 305 -13.10 12.65 35.74
N ALA A 306 -13.44 13.52 34.79
CA ALA A 306 -14.81 13.66 34.27
C ALA A 306 -15.30 12.38 33.57
N ALA A 307 -14.47 11.78 32.72
CA ALA A 307 -14.76 10.53 32.01
C ALA A 307 -14.85 9.31 32.96
N ALA A 308 -14.15 9.32 34.10
CA ALA A 308 -14.32 8.34 35.17
C ALA A 308 -15.63 8.55 35.94
N ALA A 309 -16.00 9.81 36.23
CA ALA A 309 -17.20 10.17 36.97
C ALA A 309 -18.52 9.96 36.20
N ASP A 310 -18.49 9.86 34.87
CA ASP A 310 -19.68 9.68 34.02
C ASP A 310 -19.75 8.29 33.35
N PRO A 311 -20.44 7.30 33.96
CA PRO A 311 -20.69 5.99 33.34
C PRO A 311 -21.51 6.06 32.04
N ALA A 312 -22.40 7.06 31.89
CA ALA A 312 -23.23 7.21 30.70
C ALA A 312 -22.41 7.73 29.50
N TYR A 313 -21.36 8.52 29.75
CA TYR A 313 -20.35 8.88 28.75
C TYR A 313 -19.68 7.62 28.21
N ARG A 314 -19.10 6.78 29.08
CA ARG A 314 -18.43 5.53 28.67
C ARG A 314 -19.41 4.57 27.97
N ALA A 315 -20.67 4.52 28.41
CA ALA A 315 -21.71 3.70 27.80
C ALA A 315 -22.06 4.10 26.35
N ALA A 316 -21.90 5.38 25.97
CA ALA A 316 -22.17 5.83 24.59
C ALA A 316 -21.21 5.20 23.57
N PHE A 317 -19.94 5.02 23.93
CA PHE A 317 -18.96 4.28 23.12
C PHE A 317 -19.29 2.78 23.12
N ARG A 318 -19.60 2.22 24.29
CA ARG A 318 -19.99 0.81 24.47
C ARG A 318 -21.18 0.40 23.59
N ALA A 319 -22.13 1.31 23.35
CA ALA A 319 -23.33 1.07 22.56
C ALA A 319 -23.03 0.63 21.11
N PHE A 320 -21.92 1.06 20.52
CA PHE A 320 -21.53 0.67 19.15
C PHE A 320 -21.34 -0.84 18.98
N SER A 321 -21.09 -1.59 20.06
CA SER A 321 -21.09 -3.07 20.05
C SER A 321 -22.41 -3.68 19.54
N GLY A 322 -23.52 -2.93 19.57
CA GLY A 322 -24.82 -3.31 19.02
C GLY A 322 -25.23 -2.60 17.72
N TYR A 323 -24.40 -1.73 17.14
CA TYR A 323 -24.76 -0.90 15.97
C TYR A 323 -24.59 -1.67 14.65
N THR A 324 -25.31 -2.79 14.52
CA THR A 324 -25.25 -3.70 13.36
C THR A 324 -25.71 -3.08 12.06
N HIS A 325 -26.50 -2.00 12.09
CA HIS A 325 -26.93 -1.24 10.90
C HIS A 325 -25.79 -0.52 10.19
N LEU A 326 -24.66 -0.29 10.84
CA LEU A 326 -23.44 0.26 10.23
C LEU A 326 -22.59 -0.82 9.53
N LYS A 327 -22.90 -2.10 9.70
CA LYS A 327 -22.12 -3.21 9.15
C LYS A 327 -22.17 -3.22 7.61
N GLY A 328 -21.01 -3.13 6.97
CA GLY A 328 -20.90 -3.11 5.51
C GLY A 328 -21.27 -1.78 4.84
N THR A 329 -21.52 -0.72 5.61
CA THR A 329 -21.69 0.64 5.07
C THR A 329 -20.37 1.40 5.04
N ALA A 330 -20.32 2.54 4.36
CA ALA A 330 -19.16 3.44 4.39
C ALA A 330 -18.81 3.95 5.81
N ASN A 331 -19.74 3.84 6.77
CA ASN A 331 -19.56 4.27 8.17
C ASN A 331 -19.24 3.09 9.12
N ALA A 332 -18.95 1.89 8.60
CA ALA A 332 -18.59 0.71 9.42
C ALA A 332 -17.35 0.93 10.32
N TRP A 333 -16.43 1.80 9.90
CA TRP A 333 -15.23 2.15 10.68
C TRP A 333 -15.55 2.90 11.98
N VAL A 334 -16.68 3.60 12.08
CA VAL A 334 -17.07 4.29 13.33
C VAL A 334 -17.26 3.27 14.46
N VAL A 335 -17.75 2.07 14.15
CA VAL A 335 -17.88 0.96 15.11
C VAL A 335 -16.50 0.48 15.58
N ARG A 336 -15.54 0.31 14.66
CA ARG A 336 -14.15 -0.09 14.97
C ARG A 336 -13.52 0.92 15.93
N ASP A 337 -13.64 2.20 15.63
CA ASP A 337 -12.97 3.25 16.40
C ASP A 337 -13.67 3.50 17.75
N ALA A 338 -15.01 3.48 17.81
CA ALA A 338 -15.76 3.55 19.07
C ALA A 338 -15.47 2.36 20.01
N MET A 339 -15.27 1.15 19.49
CA MET A 339 -14.81 -0.01 20.28
C MET A 339 -13.35 0.12 20.73
N SER A 340 -12.51 0.82 19.98
CA SER A 340 -11.14 1.14 20.41
C SER A 340 -11.16 2.18 21.53
N GLU A 341 -11.91 3.27 21.37
CA GLU A 341 -12.03 4.32 22.40
C GLU A 341 -12.70 3.81 23.68
N TYR A 342 -13.65 2.86 23.60
CA TYR A 342 -14.18 2.21 24.78
C TYR A 342 -13.10 1.43 25.55
N GLY A 343 -12.20 0.72 24.85
CA GLY A 343 -11.06 0.05 25.46
C GLY A 343 -9.99 1.00 25.99
N ARG A 344 -9.87 2.20 25.41
CA ARG A 344 -8.92 3.23 25.85
C ARG A 344 -9.24 3.75 27.26
N PHE A 345 -10.50 3.75 27.70
CA PHE A 345 -10.84 4.09 29.09
C PHE A 345 -10.13 3.23 30.14
N GLY A 346 -9.65 2.02 29.80
CA GLY A 346 -8.80 1.21 30.67
C GLY A 346 -7.41 1.80 30.96
N GLN A 347 -7.01 2.87 30.27
CA GLN A 347 -5.83 3.66 30.60
C GLN A 347 -6.07 4.62 31.80
N ILE A 348 -7.32 4.88 32.16
CA ILE A 348 -7.70 5.64 33.36
C ILE A 348 -7.79 4.65 34.54
N ASP A 349 -6.81 4.67 35.45
CA ASP A 349 -6.72 3.69 36.54
C ASP A 349 -8.00 3.61 37.41
N ALA A 350 -8.70 4.74 37.60
CA ALA A 350 -9.95 4.80 38.36
C ALA A 350 -11.12 3.96 37.80
N VAL A 351 -11.09 3.59 36.50
CA VAL A 351 -12.12 2.73 35.86
C VAL A 351 -11.56 1.49 35.18
N LYS A 352 -10.24 1.29 35.21
CA LYS A 352 -9.52 0.16 34.62
C LYS A 352 -10.02 -1.20 35.07
N SER A 353 -10.34 -1.35 36.36
CA SER A 353 -10.93 -2.56 36.94
C SER A 353 -12.35 -2.85 36.45
N GLN A 354 -13.09 -1.83 35.95
CA GLN A 354 -14.39 -1.99 35.30
C GLN A 354 -14.23 -2.30 33.81
N ILE A 355 -13.40 -1.53 33.10
CA ILE A 355 -13.30 -1.58 31.63
C ILE A 355 -12.67 -2.89 31.17
N VAL A 356 -11.53 -3.31 31.75
CA VAL A 356 -10.75 -4.44 31.22
C VAL A 356 -11.54 -5.77 31.23
N PRO A 357 -12.32 -6.12 32.27
CA PRO A 357 -13.21 -7.28 32.22
C PRO A 357 -14.36 -7.14 31.21
N ASP A 358 -14.94 -5.94 31.04
CA ASP A 358 -16.05 -5.73 30.11
C ASP A 358 -15.62 -5.82 28.64
N LEU A 359 -14.37 -5.47 28.30
CA LEU A 359 -13.81 -5.76 26.97
C LEU A 359 -13.84 -7.26 26.65
N GLY A 360 -13.55 -8.11 27.64
CA GLY A 360 -13.69 -9.56 27.53
C GLY A 360 -15.14 -10.00 27.36
N ALA A 361 -16.07 -9.40 28.11
CA ALA A 361 -17.51 -9.65 27.99
C ALA A 361 -18.12 -9.15 26.66
N LEU A 362 -17.48 -8.20 25.98
CA LEU A 362 -17.89 -7.69 24.67
C LEU A 362 -17.33 -8.50 23.47
N LEU A 363 -16.35 -9.38 23.67
CA LEU A 363 -15.84 -10.25 22.60
C LEU A 363 -16.93 -11.17 22.01
N PRO A 364 -17.80 -11.86 22.79
CA PRO A 364 -18.91 -12.63 22.23
C PRO A 364 -19.92 -11.75 21.50
N THR A 365 -20.26 -10.58 22.05
CA THR A 365 -21.22 -9.63 21.46
C THR A 365 -20.75 -9.12 20.10
N THR A 366 -19.50 -8.66 20.01
CA THR A 366 -18.92 -8.20 18.74
C THR A 366 -18.71 -9.35 17.75
N GLN A 367 -18.36 -10.54 18.23
CA GLN A 367 -18.31 -11.76 17.41
C GLN A 367 -19.67 -12.12 16.79
N THR A 368 -20.76 -12.04 17.57
CA THR A 368 -22.12 -12.31 17.07
C THR A 368 -22.59 -11.24 16.08
N ASN A 369 -22.36 -9.97 16.39
CA ASN A 369 -22.91 -8.84 15.63
C ASN A 369 -22.11 -8.55 14.35
N PHE A 370 -20.79 -8.47 14.45
CA PHE A 370 -19.90 -8.09 13.34
C PHE A 370 -19.17 -9.29 12.75
N GLY A 371 -18.81 -10.27 13.57
CA GLY A 371 -18.09 -11.49 13.19
C GLY A 371 -16.86 -11.67 14.07
N LYS A 372 -16.46 -12.92 14.34
CA LYS A 372 -15.14 -13.20 14.93
C LYS A 372 -14.07 -12.61 13.99
N MET A 373 -12.99 -12.06 14.55
CA MET A 373 -11.92 -11.43 13.76
C MET A 373 -12.35 -10.22 12.89
N SER A 374 -13.58 -9.72 13.05
CA SER A 374 -13.97 -8.43 12.46
C SER A 374 -13.21 -7.26 13.11
N ALA A 375 -13.08 -6.12 12.41
CA ALA A 375 -12.36 -4.96 12.93
C ALA A 375 -12.84 -4.47 14.33
N PRO A 376 -14.16 -4.39 14.64
CA PRO A 376 -14.62 -4.07 15.99
C PRO A 376 -14.24 -5.10 17.06
N TRP A 377 -14.20 -6.39 16.70
CA TRP A 377 -13.73 -7.46 17.59
C TRP A 377 -12.22 -7.32 17.86
N PHE A 378 -11.44 -6.95 16.84
CA PHE A 378 -10.00 -6.67 16.98
C PHE A 378 -9.67 -5.41 17.77
N SER A 379 -10.53 -4.38 17.79
CA SER A 379 -10.37 -3.25 18.70
C SER A 379 -10.33 -3.71 20.17
N LEU A 380 -11.25 -4.60 20.56
CA LEU A 380 -11.31 -5.17 21.91
C LEU A 380 -10.10 -6.10 22.18
N ALA A 381 -9.81 -7.02 21.26
CA ALA A 381 -8.70 -7.95 21.39
C ALA A 381 -7.34 -7.23 21.48
N SER A 382 -7.16 -6.13 20.75
CA SER A 382 -5.95 -5.29 20.81
C SER A 382 -5.74 -4.73 22.22
N TRP A 383 -6.78 -4.15 22.83
CA TRP A 383 -6.69 -3.64 24.20
C TRP A 383 -6.45 -4.75 25.23
N LEU A 384 -7.06 -5.92 25.07
CA LEU A 384 -6.79 -7.07 25.95
C LEU A 384 -5.34 -7.58 25.83
N ASN A 385 -4.67 -7.39 24.70
CA ASN A 385 -3.21 -7.61 24.59
C ASN A 385 -2.43 -6.50 25.31
N VAL A 386 -2.78 -5.22 25.13
CA VAL A 386 -2.12 -4.08 25.81
C VAL A 386 -2.23 -4.16 27.34
N TYR A 387 -3.36 -4.63 27.87
CA TYR A 387 -3.57 -4.83 29.31
C TYR A 387 -3.06 -6.19 29.84
N ASN A 388 -2.33 -6.97 29.03
CA ASN A 388 -1.80 -8.29 29.38
C ASN A 388 -2.88 -9.30 29.85
N GLN A 389 -4.10 -9.20 29.30
CA GLN A 389 -5.23 -10.09 29.57
C GLN A 389 -5.57 -11.02 28.40
N CYS A 390 -4.74 -11.07 27.35
CA CYS A 390 -5.06 -11.83 26.14
C CYS A 390 -5.25 -13.33 26.41
N ALA A 391 -4.52 -13.90 27.38
CA ALA A 391 -4.58 -15.32 27.73
C ALA A 391 -5.92 -15.67 28.40
N THR A 392 -6.40 -14.80 29.30
CA THR A 392 -7.69 -14.90 30.00
C THR A 392 -8.86 -15.07 29.03
N TYR A 393 -8.77 -14.49 27.83
CA TYR A 393 -9.84 -14.47 26.82
C TYR A 393 -9.50 -15.24 25.53
N ASN A 394 -8.35 -15.92 25.46
CA ASN A 394 -7.84 -16.64 24.28
C ASN A 394 -7.72 -15.77 23.00
N VAL A 395 -7.17 -14.56 23.17
CA VAL A 395 -6.95 -13.58 22.08
C VAL A 395 -5.49 -13.13 21.95
N CYS A 396 -4.52 -13.93 22.41
CA CYS A 396 -3.09 -13.58 22.27
C CYS A 396 -2.63 -13.64 20.81
N LYS A 397 -1.64 -12.80 20.45
CA LYS A 397 -1.12 -12.68 19.08
C LYS A 397 -0.81 -14.04 18.43
N ASP A 398 -0.09 -14.92 19.12
CA ASP A 398 0.31 -16.23 18.60
C ASP A 398 -0.88 -17.17 18.38
N GLN A 399 -1.88 -17.13 19.27
CA GLN A 399 -3.12 -17.90 19.15
C GLN A 399 -3.91 -17.46 17.91
N ILE A 400 -3.93 -16.15 17.65
CA ILE A 400 -4.62 -15.53 16.52
C ILE A 400 -3.88 -15.76 15.20
N GLU A 401 -2.54 -15.63 15.20
CA GLU A 401 -1.68 -15.94 14.05
C GLU A 401 -1.91 -17.37 13.54
N LYS A 402 -1.93 -18.35 14.45
CA LYS A 402 -2.21 -19.78 14.15
C LYS A 402 -3.63 -20.06 13.63
N GLN A 403 -4.57 -19.12 13.81
CA GLN A 403 -5.93 -19.23 13.28
C GLN A 403 -6.10 -18.53 11.92
N ILE A 404 -5.25 -17.55 11.61
CA ILE A 404 -5.24 -16.81 10.34
C ILE A 404 -4.38 -17.55 9.31
N PHE A 405 -3.19 -18.00 9.69
CA PHE A 405 -2.26 -18.72 8.82
C PHE A 405 -2.41 -20.23 9.05
N THR A 406 -3.46 -20.81 8.48
CA THR A 406 -3.81 -22.24 8.61
C THR A 406 -2.85 -23.18 7.87
N HIS A 407 -2.02 -22.63 6.98
CA HIS A 407 -1.05 -23.36 6.19
C HIS A 407 0.35 -22.75 6.32
N THR A 408 1.36 -23.61 6.25
CA THR A 408 2.78 -23.23 6.21
C THR A 408 3.46 -24.09 5.17
N TYR A 409 3.67 -23.54 3.97
CA TYR A 409 4.35 -24.23 2.88
C TYR A 409 5.85 -23.89 2.96
N LYS A 410 6.71 -24.89 2.82
CA LYS A 410 8.17 -24.74 2.86
C LYS A 410 8.77 -25.20 1.54
N TYR A 411 9.77 -24.47 1.08
CA TYR A 411 10.48 -24.70 -0.18
C TYR A 411 11.99 -24.49 0.00
N ASP A 412 12.80 -25.01 -0.93
CA ASP A 412 14.27 -24.92 -0.92
C ASP A 412 14.88 -25.35 0.42
N ASN A 413 14.47 -26.52 0.94
CA ASN A 413 14.82 -27.05 2.27
C ASN A 413 14.41 -26.16 3.46
N GLY A 414 13.45 -25.25 3.24
CA GLY A 414 13.02 -24.27 4.23
C GLY A 414 13.72 -22.92 4.13
N ALA A 415 14.53 -22.67 3.09
CA ALA A 415 15.03 -21.32 2.78
C ALA A 415 13.91 -20.36 2.34
N ILE A 416 12.70 -20.86 2.04
CA ILE A 416 11.47 -20.08 1.91
C ILE A 416 10.37 -20.74 2.76
N GLU A 417 9.71 -19.98 3.64
CA GLU A 417 8.51 -20.37 4.40
C GLU A 417 7.34 -19.42 4.11
N VAL A 418 6.25 -19.94 3.55
CA VAL A 418 5.02 -19.17 3.27
C VAL A 418 3.92 -19.54 4.25
N ARG A 419 3.54 -18.58 5.09
CA ARG A 419 2.40 -18.62 6.02
C ARG A 419 1.17 -17.99 5.37
N THR A 420 0.10 -18.75 5.23
CA THR A 420 -1.12 -18.31 4.54
C THR A 420 -2.36 -19.11 4.94
N ALA A 421 -3.55 -18.66 4.52
CA ALA A 421 -4.75 -19.50 4.42
C ALA A 421 -5.09 -19.89 2.97
N LEU A 422 -4.29 -19.46 1.98
CA LEU A 422 -4.49 -19.79 0.57
C LEU A 422 -4.07 -21.22 0.25
N ASP A 423 -4.56 -21.72 -0.89
CA ASP A 423 -4.22 -23.05 -1.38
C ASP A 423 -2.76 -23.15 -1.86
N GLN A 424 -2.27 -24.39 -1.92
CA GLN A 424 -0.90 -24.64 -2.35
C GLN A 424 -0.69 -24.32 -3.85
N ALA A 425 -1.74 -24.34 -4.67
CA ALA A 425 -1.62 -24.04 -6.10
C ALA A 425 -1.27 -22.56 -6.36
N THR A 426 -1.86 -21.66 -5.57
CA THR A 426 -1.56 -20.23 -5.53
C THR A 426 -0.12 -20.00 -5.07
N VAL A 427 0.29 -20.62 -3.96
CA VAL A 427 1.65 -20.42 -3.41
C VAL A 427 2.72 -21.06 -4.30
N ASP A 428 2.42 -22.19 -4.93
CA ASP A 428 3.30 -22.80 -5.94
C ASP A 428 3.54 -21.84 -7.12
N GLN A 429 2.52 -21.16 -7.65
CA GLN A 429 2.69 -20.17 -8.73
C GLN A 429 3.72 -19.11 -8.34
N LEU A 430 3.57 -18.52 -7.16
CA LEU A 430 4.48 -17.49 -6.63
C LEU A 430 5.90 -18.04 -6.39
N TYR A 431 6.02 -19.28 -5.91
CA TYR A 431 7.31 -19.94 -5.77
C TYR A 431 8.01 -20.17 -7.12
N TYR A 432 7.29 -20.53 -8.19
CA TYR A 432 7.89 -20.62 -9.53
C TYR A 432 8.22 -19.23 -10.10
N ALA A 433 7.41 -18.20 -9.82
CA ALA A 433 7.69 -16.81 -10.18
C ALA A 433 9.02 -16.32 -9.57
N SER A 434 9.26 -16.65 -8.29
CA SER A 434 10.51 -16.34 -7.59
C SER A 434 11.75 -16.92 -8.28
N LYS A 435 11.63 -18.03 -9.03
CA LYS A 435 12.75 -18.64 -9.76
C LYS A 435 13.11 -17.86 -11.02
N GLN A 436 12.13 -17.32 -11.75
CA GLN A 436 12.36 -16.47 -12.92
C GLN A 436 13.07 -15.17 -12.49
N VAL A 437 12.52 -14.47 -11.50
CA VAL A 437 13.13 -13.26 -10.90
C VAL A 437 14.57 -13.53 -10.44
N LYS A 438 14.79 -14.60 -9.67
CA LYS A 438 16.12 -15.03 -9.19
C LYS A 438 17.13 -15.26 -10.31
N SER A 439 16.72 -15.93 -11.41
CA SER A 439 17.64 -16.18 -12.53
C SER A 439 18.06 -14.90 -13.24
N GLN A 440 17.14 -13.99 -13.51
CA GLN A 440 17.46 -12.74 -14.19
C GLN A 440 18.29 -11.81 -13.29
N PHE A 441 17.96 -11.75 -12.00
CA PHE A 441 18.78 -11.07 -10.98
C PHE A 441 20.23 -11.58 -10.95
N PHE A 442 20.47 -12.89 -10.98
CA PHE A 442 21.83 -13.43 -11.03
C PHE A 442 22.55 -13.22 -12.37
N ARG A 443 21.84 -13.05 -13.51
CA ARG A 443 22.49 -12.61 -14.77
C ARG A 443 23.04 -11.19 -14.64
N VAL A 444 22.25 -10.26 -14.12
CA VAL A 444 22.67 -8.87 -13.85
C VAL A 444 23.83 -8.85 -12.85
N LEU A 445 23.68 -9.54 -11.72
CA LEU A 445 24.69 -9.55 -10.66
C LEU A 445 25.99 -10.30 -11.03
N GLY A 446 25.92 -11.24 -11.99
CA GLY A 446 27.04 -12.09 -12.40
C GLY A 446 27.51 -13.09 -11.35
N THR A 447 26.77 -13.27 -10.24
CA THR A 447 27.08 -14.25 -9.20
C THR A 447 25.86 -14.62 -8.36
N ASP A 448 25.83 -15.87 -7.89
CA ASP A 448 24.87 -16.44 -6.96
C ASP A 448 25.32 -16.37 -5.49
N LYS A 449 26.50 -15.81 -5.21
CA LYS A 449 27.10 -15.75 -3.87
C LYS A 449 26.53 -14.59 -3.04
N PRO A 450 25.91 -14.86 -1.87
CA PRO A 450 25.46 -13.81 -0.94
C PRO A 450 26.60 -12.89 -0.50
N LEU A 451 26.24 -11.77 0.12
CA LEU A 451 27.22 -10.87 0.73
C LEU A 451 27.91 -11.51 1.94
N ALA A 452 29.13 -11.06 2.22
CA ALA A 452 29.88 -11.53 3.39
C ALA A 452 29.21 -11.03 4.68
N GLY A 453 28.81 -11.95 5.56
CA GLY A 453 28.10 -11.62 6.80
C GLY A 453 26.58 -11.52 6.68
N ASP A 454 26.01 -11.84 5.52
CA ASP A 454 24.56 -12.02 5.34
C ASP A 454 23.97 -13.00 6.38
N THR A 455 22.79 -12.66 6.91
CA THR A 455 22.04 -13.48 7.88
C THR A 455 20.66 -13.92 7.37
N ASN A 456 20.23 -13.43 6.21
CA ASN A 456 18.88 -13.55 5.66
C ASN A 456 18.67 -14.93 5.00
N SER A 457 18.95 -16.01 5.73
CA SER A 457 19.06 -17.39 5.23
C SER A 457 17.73 -18.15 5.10
N THR A 458 16.64 -17.57 5.60
CA THR A 458 15.27 -18.04 5.37
C THR A 458 14.39 -16.84 5.10
N LEU A 459 13.75 -16.82 3.93
CA LEU A 459 12.72 -15.85 3.59
C LEU A 459 11.39 -16.29 4.20
N HIS A 460 10.85 -15.47 5.09
CA HIS A 460 9.52 -15.65 5.67
C HIS A 460 8.49 -14.81 4.90
N ILE A 461 7.37 -15.41 4.51
CA ILE A 461 6.34 -14.75 3.70
C ILE A 461 4.98 -14.90 4.40
N HIS A 462 4.41 -13.79 4.85
CA HIS A 462 3.08 -13.73 5.46
C HIS A 462 2.07 -13.25 4.42
N LEU A 463 1.40 -14.21 3.78
CA LEU A 463 0.48 -13.99 2.67
C LEU A 463 -0.97 -14.05 3.16
N TYR A 464 -1.58 -12.88 3.34
CA TYR A 464 -2.97 -12.72 3.80
C TYR A 464 -3.98 -13.08 2.71
N ALA A 465 -5.12 -13.66 3.11
CA ALA A 465 -6.13 -14.18 2.17
C ALA A 465 -6.95 -13.10 1.45
N SER A 466 -6.98 -11.87 1.97
CA SER A 466 -7.57 -10.71 1.32
C SER A 466 -6.94 -9.41 1.82
N ARG A 467 -7.19 -8.31 1.09
CA ARG A 467 -6.89 -6.94 1.56
C ARG A 467 -7.49 -6.63 2.93
N SER A 468 -8.74 -7.04 3.18
CA SER A 468 -9.39 -6.77 4.48
C SER A 468 -8.76 -7.57 5.62
N ASP A 469 -8.19 -8.74 5.34
CA ASP A 469 -7.42 -9.51 6.33
C ASP A 469 -6.10 -8.80 6.63
N TYR A 470 -5.43 -8.24 5.63
CA TYR A 470 -4.22 -7.43 5.81
C TYR A 470 -4.49 -6.20 6.68
N GLU A 471 -5.43 -5.35 6.26
CA GLU A 471 -5.78 -4.08 6.93
C GLU A 471 -6.22 -4.25 8.40
N VAL A 472 -6.80 -5.41 8.76
CA VAL A 472 -7.26 -5.69 10.13
C VAL A 472 -6.22 -6.46 10.95
N TYR A 473 -5.52 -7.44 10.37
CA TYR A 473 -4.67 -8.37 11.14
C TYR A 473 -3.21 -7.92 11.21
N GLN A 474 -2.65 -7.33 10.14
CA GLN A 474 -1.24 -6.89 10.13
C GLN A 474 -0.96 -5.89 11.27
N PRO A 475 -1.77 -4.83 11.50
CA PRO A 475 -1.52 -3.91 12.60
C PRO A 475 -1.67 -4.60 13.96
N PHE A 476 -2.58 -5.58 14.09
CA PHE A 476 -2.75 -6.35 15.32
C PHE A 476 -1.52 -7.23 15.63
N LEU A 477 -1.03 -7.98 14.64
CA LEU A 477 0.07 -8.94 14.80
C LEU A 477 1.42 -8.24 14.92
N THR A 478 1.78 -7.38 13.96
CA THR A 478 3.12 -6.80 13.87
C THR A 478 3.19 -5.37 14.41
N GLY A 479 2.14 -4.57 14.16
CA GLY A 479 2.14 -3.13 14.40
C GLY A 479 2.52 -2.29 13.18
N TYR A 480 2.87 -2.91 12.04
CA TYR A 480 3.15 -2.19 10.80
C TYR A 480 1.86 -1.62 10.16
N SER A 481 2.00 -0.53 9.41
CA SER A 481 0.90 0.14 8.69
C SER A 481 0.63 -0.49 7.32
N THR A 482 -0.64 -0.74 7.01
CA THR A 482 -1.13 -1.37 5.78
C THR A 482 -1.45 -0.40 4.64
N SER A 483 -0.97 0.85 4.71
CA SER A 483 -1.01 1.79 3.58
C SER A 483 0.09 1.44 2.56
N ASN A 484 -0.08 0.30 1.89
CA ASN A 484 0.80 -0.31 0.88
C ASN A 484 0.14 -1.59 0.34
N GLY A 485 0.57 -2.08 -0.82
CA GLY A 485 0.22 -3.42 -1.30
C GLY A 485 0.99 -4.54 -0.58
N GLY A 486 2.13 -4.20 0.05
CA GLY A 486 3.03 -5.11 0.77
C GLY A 486 4.17 -4.37 1.48
N MET A 487 4.99 -5.11 2.24
CA MET A 487 6.29 -4.64 2.73
C MET A 487 7.27 -5.77 3.02
N TYR A 488 8.55 -5.62 2.67
CA TYR A 488 9.67 -6.41 3.18
C TYR A 488 10.35 -5.74 4.38
N ILE A 489 10.59 -6.55 5.41
CA ILE A 489 11.36 -6.23 6.61
C ILE A 489 12.63 -7.09 6.57
N GLU A 490 13.78 -6.47 6.29
CA GLU A 490 15.03 -7.21 6.15
C GLU A 490 15.53 -7.82 7.47
N GLU A 491 15.30 -7.16 8.62
CA GLU A 491 15.67 -7.73 9.92
C GLU A 491 14.75 -8.92 10.27
N GLY A 492 15.23 -10.13 9.99
CA GLY A 492 14.43 -11.36 10.03
C GLY A 492 13.83 -11.75 8.68
N ALA A 493 14.30 -11.14 7.57
CA ALA A 493 13.99 -11.51 6.19
C ALA A 493 12.52 -11.88 5.94
N THR A 494 11.59 -11.00 6.34
CA THR A 494 10.15 -11.26 6.31
C THR A 494 9.41 -10.26 5.46
N PHE A 495 8.68 -10.69 4.42
CA PHE A 495 7.67 -9.83 3.76
C PHE A 495 6.23 -10.21 4.06
N TYR A 496 5.36 -9.20 3.97
CA TYR A 496 3.93 -9.26 4.23
C TYR A 496 3.20 -8.74 2.99
N THR A 497 2.25 -9.49 2.46
CA THR A 497 1.44 -9.08 1.30
C THR A 497 0.10 -9.81 1.28
N TYR A 498 -0.81 -9.47 0.38
CA TYR A 498 -2.18 -10.02 0.36
C TYR A 498 -2.69 -10.44 -1.02
N GLN A 499 -3.57 -11.44 -1.04
CA GLN A 499 -4.35 -11.81 -2.23
C GLN A 499 -5.41 -10.75 -2.54
N ARG A 500 -5.56 -10.43 -3.82
CA ARG A 500 -6.20 -9.20 -4.31
C ARG A 500 -6.96 -9.44 -5.61
N ARG A 501 -8.10 -8.78 -5.77
CA ARG A 501 -8.86 -8.74 -7.03
C ARG A 501 -8.47 -7.49 -7.81
N VAL A 502 -8.10 -7.64 -9.07
CA VAL A 502 -7.74 -6.53 -9.95
C VAL A 502 -8.96 -6.11 -10.80
N PRO A 503 -9.34 -4.82 -10.88
CA PRO A 503 -8.73 -3.65 -10.24
C PRO A 503 -9.38 -3.23 -8.90
N GLN A 504 -10.15 -4.09 -8.22
CA GLN A 504 -11.02 -3.69 -7.10
C GLN A 504 -10.30 -3.50 -5.76
N ASP A 505 -9.26 -4.29 -5.48
CA ASP A 505 -8.47 -4.24 -4.24
C ASP A 505 -7.07 -3.62 -4.45
N SER A 506 -6.58 -3.64 -5.70
CA SER A 506 -5.29 -3.15 -6.17
C SER A 506 -5.33 -3.14 -7.71
N SER A 507 -4.52 -2.31 -8.38
CA SER A 507 -4.35 -2.37 -9.83
C SER A 507 -3.33 -3.43 -10.29
N LEU A 508 -2.47 -3.90 -9.37
CA LEU A 508 -1.46 -4.92 -9.59
C LEU A 508 -1.92 -6.28 -9.10
N THR A 509 -1.42 -7.34 -9.72
CA THR A 509 -1.68 -8.72 -9.32
C THR A 509 -0.93 -9.11 -8.05
N LEU A 510 -1.34 -10.22 -7.42
CA LEU A 510 -0.57 -10.81 -6.32
C LEU A 510 0.82 -11.30 -6.78
N GLU A 511 0.97 -11.70 -8.05
CA GLU A 511 2.26 -12.15 -8.55
C GLU A 511 3.25 -10.99 -8.69
N GLU A 512 2.83 -9.88 -9.27
CA GLU A 512 3.66 -8.67 -9.42
C GLU A 512 4.27 -8.23 -8.09
N LEU A 513 3.42 -7.98 -7.09
CA LEU A 513 3.89 -7.47 -5.80
C LEU A 513 4.60 -8.54 -4.95
N PHE A 514 4.35 -9.84 -5.19
CA PHE A 514 5.21 -10.89 -4.65
C PHE A 514 6.62 -10.85 -5.27
N ARG A 515 6.74 -10.59 -6.59
CA ARG A 515 8.03 -10.51 -7.29
C ARG A 515 8.81 -9.23 -6.92
N HIS A 516 8.11 -8.10 -6.72
CA HIS A 516 8.66 -6.86 -6.16
C HIS A 516 9.29 -7.11 -4.77
N GLU A 517 8.51 -7.60 -3.80
CA GLU A 517 8.99 -7.85 -2.44
C GLU A 517 10.01 -9.00 -2.35
N TYR A 518 9.95 -9.97 -3.28
CA TYR A 518 11.01 -10.97 -3.43
C TYR A 518 12.33 -10.35 -3.94
N THR A 519 12.27 -9.37 -4.83
CA THR A 519 13.48 -8.63 -5.28
C THR A 519 14.08 -7.82 -4.15
N HIS A 520 13.27 -7.23 -3.27
CA HIS A 520 13.75 -6.58 -2.05
C HIS A 520 14.54 -7.52 -1.13
N TYR A 521 14.09 -8.78 -0.98
CA TYR A 521 14.87 -9.83 -0.35
C TYR A 521 16.16 -10.17 -1.13
N LEU A 522 16.12 -10.22 -2.47
CA LEU A 522 17.33 -10.44 -3.27
C LEU A 522 18.37 -9.31 -3.05
N ASN A 523 17.93 -8.06 -3.04
CA ASN A 523 18.78 -6.89 -2.85
C ASN A 523 19.49 -6.90 -1.49
N GLY A 524 18.77 -7.08 -0.37
CA GLY A 524 19.38 -7.10 0.96
C GLY A 524 20.30 -8.31 1.23
N ARG A 525 20.14 -9.42 0.50
CA ARG A 525 20.95 -10.64 0.67
C ARG A 525 22.15 -10.73 -0.27
N TRP A 526 22.06 -10.15 -1.47
CA TRP A 526 23.08 -10.30 -2.52
C TRP A 526 23.64 -8.98 -3.08
N ALA A 527 23.00 -7.82 -2.88
CA ALA A 527 23.42 -6.56 -3.51
C ALA A 527 23.91 -5.50 -2.52
N VAL A 528 23.09 -5.12 -1.54
CA VAL A 528 23.38 -3.99 -0.62
C VAL A 528 23.84 -4.50 0.75
N PRO A 529 25.04 -4.13 1.22
CA PRO A 529 25.54 -4.58 2.52
C PRO A 529 24.95 -3.78 3.70
N GLY A 530 24.74 -4.48 4.82
CA GLY A 530 24.33 -3.88 6.09
C GLY A 530 22.95 -4.35 6.56
N THR A 531 21.99 -3.42 6.66
CA THR A 531 20.56 -3.71 6.88
C THR A 531 19.74 -2.50 6.46
N PHE A 532 18.57 -2.73 5.87
CA PHE A 532 17.69 -1.68 5.37
C PHE A 532 17.44 -0.56 6.38
N GLY A 533 17.61 0.67 5.89
CA GLY A 533 17.35 1.86 6.68
C GLY A 533 18.43 2.23 7.70
N LYS A 534 19.58 1.54 7.74
CA LYS A 534 20.70 1.78 8.68
C LYS A 534 22.01 2.06 7.94
N GLY A 535 22.86 2.93 8.47
CA GLY A 535 24.18 3.22 7.90
C GLY A 535 24.17 4.12 6.65
N ALA A 536 25.27 4.11 5.89
CA ALA A 536 25.52 5.06 4.80
C ALA A 536 24.53 4.93 3.63
N TRP A 537 24.26 3.70 3.19
CA TRP A 537 23.38 3.40 2.04
C TRP A 537 22.00 4.08 2.15
N TYR A 538 21.41 4.10 3.34
CA TYR A 538 20.06 4.61 3.58
C TYR A 538 20.02 6.02 4.20
N THR A 539 21.11 6.80 4.07
CA THR A 539 21.17 8.19 4.51
C THR A 539 20.76 9.14 3.39
N GLY A 540 19.63 9.84 3.56
CA GLY A 540 19.13 10.84 2.61
C GLY A 540 18.60 10.23 1.31
N ASP A 541 17.78 9.18 1.40
CA ASP A 541 17.15 8.48 0.28
C ASP A 541 18.12 8.03 -0.85
N ARG A 542 19.41 7.84 -0.53
CA ARG A 542 20.46 7.48 -1.51
C ARG A 542 20.10 6.27 -2.36
N THR A 543 19.67 5.17 -1.74
CA THR A 543 19.28 3.95 -2.47
C THR A 543 17.82 3.93 -2.90
N THR A 544 16.96 4.81 -2.41
CA THR A 544 15.49 4.74 -2.59
C THR A 544 15.03 4.54 -4.04
N ALA A 545 15.65 5.26 -4.99
CA ALA A 545 15.36 5.08 -6.41
C ALA A 545 15.86 3.74 -6.99
N MET A 546 16.97 3.21 -6.47
CA MET A 546 17.54 1.91 -6.86
C MET A 546 16.77 0.76 -6.23
N ASP A 547 16.50 0.81 -4.93
CA ASP A 547 15.80 -0.23 -4.18
C ASP A 547 14.46 -0.55 -4.84
N GLU A 548 13.55 0.43 -4.87
CA GLU A 548 12.18 0.25 -5.39
C GLU A 548 12.17 0.16 -6.93
N GLY A 549 13.03 0.92 -7.61
CA GLY A 549 13.12 0.86 -9.07
C GLY A 549 13.62 -0.48 -9.60
N THR A 550 14.57 -1.13 -8.93
CA THR A 550 15.03 -2.46 -9.32
C THR A 550 14.02 -3.55 -8.96
N ALA A 551 13.25 -3.38 -7.88
CA ALA A 551 12.14 -4.26 -7.54
C ALA A 551 11.00 -4.23 -8.59
N GLU A 552 10.58 -3.03 -9.02
CA GLU A 552 9.59 -2.85 -10.10
C GLU A 552 10.08 -3.45 -11.44
N PHE A 553 11.39 -3.39 -11.70
CA PHE A 553 12.04 -3.88 -12.91
C PHE A 553 12.18 -5.41 -12.93
N PHE A 554 12.74 -6.02 -11.88
CA PHE A 554 12.95 -7.46 -11.82
C PHE A 554 11.64 -8.27 -11.71
N ASP A 555 10.54 -7.63 -11.32
CA ASP A 555 9.19 -8.17 -11.49
C ASP A 555 8.92 -8.62 -12.94
N GLY A 556 9.40 -7.86 -13.94
CA GLY A 556 9.31 -8.23 -15.36
C GLY A 556 10.12 -9.48 -15.77
N GLY A 557 10.91 -10.08 -14.87
CA GLY A 557 11.80 -11.19 -15.17
C GLY A 557 11.09 -12.44 -15.67
N THR A 558 11.38 -12.86 -16.90
CA THR A 558 10.81 -14.07 -17.51
C THR A 558 11.77 -15.26 -17.34
N ARG A 559 11.44 -16.41 -17.93
CA ARG A 559 12.33 -17.60 -17.94
C ARG A 559 13.44 -17.45 -18.98
N ASP A 560 13.08 -17.04 -20.19
CA ASP A 560 13.81 -17.22 -21.46
C ASP A 560 13.82 -15.98 -22.38
N ASP A 561 13.01 -14.96 -22.07
CA ASP A 561 12.93 -13.68 -22.80
C ASP A 561 13.32 -12.55 -21.83
N GLY A 562 14.52 -12.66 -21.25
CA GLY A 562 15.14 -11.69 -20.33
C GLY A 562 14.21 -11.12 -19.25
N ILE A 563 14.08 -9.79 -19.24
CA ILE A 563 13.19 -9.02 -18.37
C ILE A 563 12.28 -8.17 -19.27
N ALA A 564 10.98 -8.44 -19.22
CA ALA A 564 9.99 -7.85 -20.11
C ALA A 564 9.36 -6.58 -19.53
N VAL A 565 9.23 -5.55 -20.38
CA VAL A 565 8.68 -4.23 -20.03
C VAL A 565 7.24 -4.34 -19.51
N ARG A 566 6.99 -3.86 -18.29
CA ARG A 566 5.72 -4.01 -17.58
C ARG A 566 4.68 -2.95 -17.96
N LYS A 567 3.45 -3.43 -18.13
CA LYS A 567 2.27 -2.64 -18.51
C LYS A 567 1.80 -1.67 -17.43
N SER A 568 2.07 -1.98 -16.16
CA SER A 568 1.77 -1.15 -14.99
C SER A 568 2.58 0.15 -15.00
N LEU A 569 3.91 0.04 -15.05
CA LEU A 569 4.86 1.17 -14.97
C LEU A 569 4.63 2.19 -16.08
N VAL A 570 4.48 1.71 -17.32
CA VAL A 570 4.22 2.56 -18.48
C VAL A 570 2.85 3.25 -18.39
N LYS A 571 1.84 2.60 -17.81
CA LYS A 571 0.56 3.25 -17.48
C LYS A 571 0.71 4.32 -16.39
N GLY A 572 1.56 4.10 -15.39
CA GLY A 572 1.88 5.12 -14.39
C GLY A 572 2.49 6.38 -15.00
N VAL A 573 3.46 6.23 -15.91
CA VAL A 573 4.06 7.34 -16.68
C VAL A 573 3.02 8.08 -17.55
N ILE A 574 2.07 7.36 -18.16
CA ILE A 574 0.96 7.98 -18.91
C ILE A 574 0.01 8.74 -17.97
N ASN A 575 -0.37 8.14 -16.83
CA ASN A 575 -1.27 8.76 -15.85
C ASN A 575 -0.70 10.05 -15.26
N ASP A 576 0.59 10.07 -14.94
CA ASP A 576 1.31 11.24 -14.42
C ASP A 576 1.35 12.39 -15.44
N THR A 577 1.64 12.07 -16.72
CA THR A 577 1.74 13.05 -17.80
C THR A 577 0.38 13.48 -18.38
N ALA A 578 -0.72 12.78 -18.06
CA ALA A 578 -2.06 13.06 -18.59
C ALA A 578 -2.60 14.47 -18.28
N GLY A 579 -2.07 15.13 -17.25
CA GLY A 579 -2.37 16.54 -16.94
C GLY A 579 -1.57 17.58 -17.73
N GLY A 580 -0.73 17.16 -18.68
CA GLY A 580 0.23 18.03 -19.39
C GLY A 580 1.50 18.35 -18.60
N GLY A 581 1.76 17.63 -17.50
CA GLY A 581 2.98 17.76 -16.71
C GLY A 581 4.21 17.12 -17.40
N PRO A 582 5.43 17.63 -17.16
CA PRO A 582 6.65 17.05 -17.71
C PRO A 582 7.01 15.74 -17.00
N ARG A 583 7.54 14.77 -17.77
CA ARG A 583 8.16 13.54 -17.23
C ARG A 583 9.28 13.88 -16.25
N MET A 584 9.57 12.96 -15.31
CA MET A 584 10.78 13.08 -14.50
C MET A 584 12.03 12.92 -15.37
N SER A 585 13.08 13.69 -15.08
CA SER A 585 14.40 13.50 -15.68
C SER A 585 15.14 12.33 -15.01
N VAL A 586 16.17 11.80 -15.68
CA VAL A 586 17.09 10.80 -15.10
C VAL A 586 17.75 11.34 -13.84
N ASP A 587 18.11 12.63 -13.83
CA ASP A 587 18.65 13.29 -12.64
C ASP A 587 17.63 13.33 -11.48
N ARG A 588 16.37 13.68 -11.76
CA ARG A 588 15.34 13.78 -10.72
C ARG A 588 14.90 12.41 -10.21
N LEU A 589 14.80 11.39 -11.07
CA LEU A 589 14.40 10.06 -10.63
C LEU A 589 15.50 9.38 -9.79
N LEU A 590 16.79 9.55 -10.15
CA LEU A 590 17.91 8.96 -9.39
C LEU A 590 18.20 9.67 -8.06
N HIS A 591 17.73 10.90 -7.89
CA HIS A 591 17.82 11.67 -6.65
C HIS A 591 16.44 11.93 -6.00
N ALA A 592 15.43 11.12 -6.35
CA ALA A 592 14.08 11.24 -5.80
C ALA A 592 14.05 10.95 -4.29
N THR A 593 13.13 11.61 -3.59
CA THR A 593 12.94 11.46 -2.14
C THR A 593 11.49 11.13 -1.80
N TYR A 594 11.25 10.38 -0.73
CA TYR A 594 9.88 10.07 -0.29
C TYR A 594 9.11 11.33 0.12
N ASP A 595 9.77 12.27 0.81
CA ASP A 595 9.16 13.52 1.27
C ASP A 595 8.92 14.53 0.12
N GLY A 596 9.75 14.51 -0.94
CA GLY A 596 9.70 15.49 -2.03
C GLY A 596 8.98 15.05 -3.31
N ASP A 597 9.05 13.76 -3.67
CA ASP A 597 8.47 13.20 -4.90
C ASP A 597 7.35 12.19 -4.62
N GLY A 598 7.21 11.70 -3.38
CA GLY A 598 6.29 10.64 -3.02
C GLY A 598 6.55 9.37 -3.84
N PHE A 599 5.50 8.68 -4.25
CA PHE A 599 5.62 7.45 -5.07
C PHE A 599 5.71 7.72 -6.58
N ARG A 600 5.74 8.99 -7.01
CA ARG A 600 5.81 9.36 -8.43
C ARG A 600 7.01 8.71 -9.13
N PHE A 601 8.14 8.62 -8.43
CA PHE A 601 9.39 8.13 -9.00
C PHE A 601 9.39 6.63 -9.29
N TYR A 602 8.56 5.79 -8.65
CA TYR A 602 8.59 4.32 -8.81
C TYR A 602 8.47 3.91 -10.28
N ASN A 603 7.44 4.42 -10.96
CA ASN A 603 7.19 4.19 -12.38
C ASN A 603 8.35 4.66 -13.29
N TYR A 604 8.98 5.78 -12.94
CA TYR A 604 10.15 6.31 -13.67
C TYR A 604 11.43 5.50 -13.38
N ALA A 605 11.64 5.04 -12.16
CA ALA A 605 12.80 4.25 -11.77
C ALA A 605 12.72 2.83 -12.36
N GLY A 606 11.58 2.15 -12.25
CA GLY A 606 11.32 0.86 -12.89
C GLY A 606 11.53 0.93 -14.40
N THR A 607 10.86 1.86 -15.10
CA THR A 607 11.07 2.02 -16.56
C THR A 607 12.49 2.47 -16.93
N PHE A 608 13.21 3.18 -16.06
CA PHE A 608 14.62 3.52 -16.31
C PHE A 608 15.54 2.29 -16.19
N PHE A 609 15.30 1.38 -15.26
CA PHE A 609 16.05 0.11 -15.18
C PHE A 609 15.64 -0.89 -16.27
N GLU A 610 14.38 -0.91 -16.71
CA GLU A 610 13.96 -1.60 -17.94
C GLU A 610 14.71 -1.05 -19.17
N PHE A 611 14.84 0.28 -19.29
CA PHE A 611 15.65 0.92 -20.34
C PHE A 611 17.12 0.52 -20.23
N LEU A 612 17.74 0.61 -19.05
CA LEU A 612 19.13 0.17 -18.87
C LEU A 612 19.31 -1.31 -19.21
N TRP A 613 18.37 -2.19 -18.89
CA TRP A 613 18.42 -3.60 -19.31
C TRP A 613 18.34 -3.78 -20.83
N ASN A 614 17.39 -3.11 -21.49
CA ASN A 614 17.16 -3.26 -22.93
C ASN A 614 18.24 -2.59 -23.79
N GLU A 615 18.92 -1.56 -23.27
CA GLU A 615 19.77 -0.70 -24.08
C GLU A 615 21.19 -0.47 -23.55
N ARG A 616 21.44 -0.54 -22.23
CA ARG A 616 22.76 -0.26 -21.61
C ARG A 616 23.07 -1.16 -20.39
N PRO A 617 22.97 -2.51 -20.51
CA PRO A 617 23.03 -3.41 -19.36
C PRO A 617 24.34 -3.31 -18.56
N SER A 618 25.44 -2.89 -19.17
CA SER A 618 26.71 -2.60 -18.47
C SER A 618 26.58 -1.50 -17.41
N LEU A 619 25.75 -0.47 -17.62
CA LEU A 619 25.52 0.60 -16.64
C LEU A 619 24.73 0.09 -15.41
N LEU A 620 23.78 -0.81 -15.62
CA LEU A 620 23.06 -1.52 -14.55
C LEU A 620 24.02 -2.43 -13.78
N ARG A 621 24.90 -3.17 -14.47
CA ARG A 621 25.94 -4.01 -13.86
C ARG A 621 26.97 -3.20 -13.07
N GLU A 622 27.35 -2.02 -13.56
CA GLU A 622 28.27 -1.09 -12.88
C GLU A 622 27.68 -0.60 -11.55
N MET A 623 26.39 -0.21 -11.55
CA MET A 623 25.66 0.17 -10.34
C MET A 623 25.73 -0.94 -9.27
N TYR A 624 25.37 -2.19 -9.65
CA TYR A 624 25.45 -3.34 -8.75
C TYR A 624 26.89 -3.67 -8.31
N GLY A 625 27.90 -3.30 -9.10
CA GLY A 625 29.31 -3.35 -8.73
C GLY A 625 29.63 -2.48 -7.50
N TYR A 626 29.20 -1.22 -7.50
CA TYR A 626 29.41 -0.31 -6.35
C TYR A 626 28.65 -0.77 -5.10
N LEU A 627 27.41 -1.26 -5.26
CA LEU A 627 26.62 -1.82 -4.14
C LEU A 627 27.38 -2.98 -3.46
N ARG A 628 27.78 -3.98 -4.24
CA ARG A 628 28.50 -5.17 -3.73
C ARG A 628 29.92 -4.88 -3.24
N ALA A 629 30.52 -3.75 -3.62
CA ALA A 629 31.84 -3.32 -3.16
C ALA A 629 31.80 -2.56 -1.82
N ASP A 630 30.60 -2.27 -1.27
CA ASP A 630 30.38 -1.32 -0.18
C ASP A 630 30.93 0.09 -0.49
N ASP A 631 30.69 0.58 -1.72
CA ASP A 631 31.11 1.90 -2.19
C ASP A 631 29.93 2.86 -2.46
N PRO A 632 29.38 3.52 -1.42
CA PRO A 632 28.39 4.59 -1.58
C PRO A 632 28.90 5.78 -2.41
N ALA A 633 30.21 6.02 -2.48
CA ALA A 633 30.77 7.18 -3.18
C ALA A 633 30.84 6.95 -4.70
N GLY A 634 31.25 5.75 -5.12
CA GLY A 634 31.17 5.30 -6.51
C GLY A 634 29.72 5.20 -7.00
N PHE A 635 28.79 4.72 -6.17
CA PHE A 635 27.36 4.75 -6.47
C PHE A 635 26.82 6.19 -6.61
N ASP A 636 27.15 7.10 -5.70
CA ASP A 636 26.77 8.52 -5.83
C ASP A 636 27.39 9.19 -7.07
N ALA A 637 28.62 8.82 -7.45
CA ALA A 637 29.27 9.26 -8.68
C ALA A 637 28.60 8.69 -9.95
N TRP A 638 28.15 7.43 -9.92
CA TRP A 638 27.33 6.82 -10.97
C TRP A 638 26.02 7.58 -11.15
N ARG A 639 25.24 7.80 -10.07
CA ARG A 639 23.98 8.56 -10.11
C ARG A 639 24.17 9.96 -10.70
N ASN A 640 25.19 10.69 -10.23
CA ASN A 640 25.53 12.02 -10.73
C ASN A 640 25.96 12.03 -12.21
N ARG A 641 26.59 10.95 -12.69
CA ARG A 641 26.97 10.82 -14.11
C ARG A 641 25.75 10.55 -14.98
N MET A 642 24.89 9.60 -14.59
CA MET A 642 23.67 9.25 -15.32
C MET A 642 22.70 10.45 -15.41
N GLY A 643 22.49 11.18 -14.31
CA GLY A 643 21.59 12.34 -14.30
C GLY A 643 22.02 13.49 -15.21
N ARG A 644 23.34 13.66 -15.42
CA ARG A 644 23.91 14.75 -16.23
C ARG A 644 24.09 14.39 -17.71
N ASP A 645 23.85 13.14 -18.10
CA ASP A 645 24.00 12.69 -19.48
C ASP A 645 22.75 13.01 -20.32
N ALA A 646 22.85 14.07 -21.12
CA ALA A 646 21.78 14.49 -22.03
C ALA A 646 21.48 13.48 -23.15
N GLY A 647 22.45 12.62 -23.52
CA GLY A 647 22.26 11.55 -24.49
C GLY A 647 21.49 10.38 -23.88
N LEU A 648 21.85 9.96 -22.67
CA LEU A 648 21.12 8.96 -21.89
C LEU A 648 19.67 9.42 -21.63
N GLN A 649 19.49 10.69 -21.25
CA GLN A 649 18.17 11.30 -21.07
C GLN A 649 17.34 11.33 -22.36
N ALA A 650 17.95 11.54 -23.52
CA ALA A 650 17.26 11.51 -24.81
C ALA A 650 16.86 10.06 -25.19
N ALA A 651 17.75 9.10 -25.00
CA ALA A 651 17.48 7.68 -25.24
C ALA A 651 16.35 7.16 -24.34
N TYR A 652 16.38 7.43 -23.03
CA TYR A 652 15.31 7.05 -22.11
C TYR A 652 13.94 7.66 -22.48
N ASN A 653 13.90 8.90 -22.98
CA ASN A 653 12.65 9.48 -23.49
C ASN A 653 12.13 8.77 -24.75
N ALA A 654 13.01 8.42 -25.69
CA ALA A 654 12.65 7.67 -26.89
C ALA A 654 12.19 6.24 -26.57
N PHE A 655 12.84 5.58 -25.61
CA PHE A 655 12.40 4.31 -25.04
C PHE A 655 10.98 4.43 -24.48
N LEU A 656 10.70 5.41 -23.62
CA LEU A 656 9.36 5.64 -23.07
C LEU A 656 8.32 5.87 -24.17
N ASP A 657 8.62 6.68 -25.19
CA ASP A 657 7.71 6.91 -26.31
C ASP A 657 7.39 5.60 -27.06
N ALA A 658 8.40 4.75 -27.28
CA ALA A 658 8.25 3.45 -27.91
C ALA A 658 7.44 2.44 -27.05
N GLN A 659 7.61 2.44 -25.72
CA GLN A 659 6.80 1.59 -24.83
C GLN A 659 5.35 2.09 -24.73
N ILE A 660 5.14 3.41 -24.62
CA ILE A 660 3.81 4.05 -24.56
C ILE A 660 3.00 3.75 -25.82
N ALA A 661 3.63 3.81 -27.01
CA ALA A 661 2.98 3.51 -28.29
C ALA A 661 2.42 2.08 -28.39
N LYS A 662 2.93 1.13 -27.59
CA LYS A 662 2.49 -0.27 -27.51
C LYS A 662 1.99 -0.68 -26.13
N VAL A 663 1.61 0.27 -25.27
CA VAL A 663 1.29 0.01 -23.85
C VAL A 663 0.25 -1.10 -23.64
N ASP A 664 -0.69 -1.28 -24.57
CA ASP A 664 -1.70 -2.32 -24.43
C ASP A 664 -1.20 -3.76 -24.71
N THR A 665 -0.03 -3.94 -25.30
CA THR A 665 0.60 -5.26 -25.51
C THR A 665 1.78 -5.54 -24.57
N LEU A 666 2.05 -4.64 -23.61
CA LEU A 666 3.13 -4.83 -22.63
C LEU A 666 2.83 -5.93 -21.61
N TYR A 667 3.88 -6.42 -20.94
CA TYR A 667 3.83 -7.59 -20.09
C TYR A 667 3.04 -7.36 -18.79
N VAL A 668 2.35 -8.40 -18.34
CA VAL A 668 1.78 -8.52 -16.99
C VAL A 668 2.19 -9.92 -16.48
N PRO A 669 2.97 -10.01 -15.39
CA PRO A 669 3.41 -11.27 -14.80
C PRO A 669 2.27 -12.27 -14.51
N ASP A 670 2.43 -13.49 -15.02
CA ASP A 670 1.47 -14.59 -14.87
C ASP A 670 2.18 -15.95 -15.10
N THR A 671 2.94 -16.38 -14.10
CA THR A 671 3.84 -17.54 -14.18
C THR A 671 3.10 -18.83 -14.46
N LYS A 672 3.50 -19.51 -15.56
CA LYS A 672 3.10 -20.88 -15.86
C LYS A 672 4.18 -21.86 -15.41
N TYR A 673 3.75 -22.96 -14.82
CA TYR A 673 4.61 -24.04 -14.35
C TYR A 673 3.93 -25.39 -14.56
N THR A 674 4.71 -26.46 -14.60
CA THR A 674 4.24 -27.84 -14.62
C THR A 674 4.00 -28.31 -13.18
N PRO A 675 2.75 -28.62 -12.77
CA PRO A 675 2.47 -29.17 -11.45
C PRO A 675 3.28 -30.44 -11.19
N ASN A 676 3.90 -30.56 -10.02
CA ASN A 676 4.93 -31.56 -9.72
C ASN A 676 4.58 -32.99 -10.16
N ALA A 677 3.36 -33.46 -9.91
CA ALA A 677 2.89 -34.79 -10.31
C ALA A 677 2.92 -35.06 -11.84
N LYS A 678 2.89 -34.01 -12.67
CA LYS A 678 2.96 -34.10 -14.15
C LYS A 678 4.39 -34.04 -14.70
N LEU A 679 5.40 -33.79 -13.86
CA LEU A 679 6.80 -33.74 -14.30
C LEU A 679 7.28 -35.13 -14.77
N LYS A 680 8.02 -35.15 -15.87
CA LYS A 680 8.49 -36.35 -16.59
C LYS A 680 9.56 -37.11 -15.82
N TYR A 681 10.51 -36.40 -15.20
CA TYR A 681 11.67 -36.95 -14.51
C TYR A 681 11.58 -36.76 -12.99
N SER A 682 11.93 -37.81 -12.25
CA SER A 682 12.06 -37.88 -10.79
C SER A 682 13.49 -38.21 -10.32
N ALA A 683 14.46 -38.19 -11.24
CA ALA A 683 15.86 -38.54 -10.97
C ALA A 683 16.81 -37.77 -11.89
N LEU A 684 17.97 -37.38 -11.34
CA LEU A 684 19.01 -36.60 -12.03
C LEU A 684 19.53 -37.26 -13.31
N SER A 685 19.58 -38.59 -13.39
CA SER A 685 20.07 -39.30 -14.60
C SER A 685 19.19 -39.04 -15.83
N GLY A 686 17.87 -38.98 -15.65
CA GLY A 686 16.92 -38.64 -16.71
C GLY A 686 17.07 -37.18 -17.18
N VAL A 687 17.23 -36.26 -16.22
CA VAL A 687 17.49 -34.84 -16.51
C VAL A 687 18.83 -34.66 -17.23
N ARG A 688 19.94 -35.19 -16.70
CA ARG A 688 21.29 -35.12 -17.30
C ARG A 688 21.27 -35.64 -18.75
N THR A 689 20.66 -36.80 -18.99
CA THR A 689 20.57 -37.41 -20.34
C THR A 689 19.72 -36.56 -21.29
N ALA A 690 18.59 -36.02 -20.82
CA ALA A 690 17.71 -35.18 -21.63
C ALA A 690 18.38 -33.83 -21.97
N PHE A 691 18.93 -33.14 -20.97
CA PHE A 691 19.65 -31.88 -21.10
C PHE A 691 20.80 -32.03 -22.10
N ALA A 692 21.63 -33.07 -21.95
CA ALA A 692 22.77 -33.31 -22.82
C ALA A 692 22.38 -33.67 -24.26
N LYS A 693 21.29 -34.42 -24.46
CA LYS A 693 20.77 -34.73 -25.81
C LYS A 693 20.26 -33.47 -26.52
N SER A 694 19.56 -32.60 -25.79
CA SER A 694 18.89 -31.43 -26.34
C SER A 694 19.84 -30.24 -26.58
N THR A 695 20.65 -29.89 -25.59
CA THR A 695 21.53 -28.71 -25.62
C THR A 695 22.89 -28.99 -26.25
N TYR A 696 23.27 -30.27 -26.39
CA TYR A 696 24.62 -30.75 -26.70
C TYR A 696 25.69 -30.41 -25.63
N SER A 697 25.27 -29.89 -24.47
CA SER A 697 26.15 -29.67 -23.31
C SER A 697 26.35 -30.95 -22.49
N GLN A 698 27.27 -30.91 -21.53
CA GLN A 698 27.51 -32.00 -20.56
C GLN A 698 27.59 -31.42 -19.14
N PRO A 699 26.46 -30.98 -18.56
CA PRO A 699 26.45 -30.36 -17.24
C PRO A 699 26.72 -31.36 -16.11
N ASP A 700 27.29 -30.87 -15.02
CA ASP A 700 27.13 -31.54 -13.73
C ASP A 700 25.87 -31.04 -13.04
N CYS A 701 24.92 -31.96 -12.79
CA CYS A 701 23.62 -31.64 -12.21
C CYS A 701 23.45 -32.25 -10.82
N VAL A 702 23.38 -31.41 -9.79
CA VAL A 702 23.04 -31.80 -8.42
C VAL A 702 21.54 -31.69 -8.16
N GLU A 703 21.07 -32.25 -7.05
CA GLU A 703 19.69 -32.14 -6.55
C GLU A 703 19.69 -31.36 -5.24
N ASN A 704 18.67 -30.52 -5.00
CA ASN A 704 18.56 -29.73 -3.77
C ASN A 704 18.23 -30.59 -2.52
N GLY A 705 17.67 -31.79 -2.68
CA GLY A 705 17.29 -32.69 -1.59
C GLY A 705 15.96 -32.35 -0.89
N ASP A 706 15.20 -31.38 -1.42
CA ASP A 706 13.97 -30.90 -0.77
C ASP A 706 12.88 -32.00 -0.75
N PRO A 707 12.31 -32.34 0.42
CA PRO A 707 11.39 -33.48 0.54
C PRO A 707 10.00 -33.25 -0.07
N GLY A 708 9.64 -32.02 -0.44
CA GLY A 708 8.33 -31.67 -1.03
C GLY A 708 8.42 -31.21 -2.49
N LYS A 709 9.37 -30.33 -2.79
CA LYS A 709 9.58 -29.69 -4.09
C LYS A 709 11.04 -29.84 -4.53
N ARG A 710 11.43 -31.09 -4.81
CA ARG A 710 12.74 -31.44 -5.36
C ARG A 710 13.06 -30.59 -6.60
N ARG A 711 14.28 -30.10 -6.70
CA ARG A 711 14.81 -29.36 -7.86
C ARG A 711 16.21 -29.85 -8.19
N PHE A 712 16.56 -29.79 -9.48
CA PHE A 712 17.91 -30.00 -9.95
C PHE A 712 18.58 -28.64 -10.22
N THR A 713 19.91 -28.61 -10.11
CA THR A 713 20.74 -27.49 -10.55
C THR A 713 21.85 -28.04 -11.43
N CYS A 714 21.77 -27.78 -12.73
CA CYS A 714 22.76 -28.15 -13.74
C CYS A 714 23.75 -27.00 -13.95
N THR A 715 25.04 -27.27 -13.80
CA THR A 715 26.11 -26.28 -13.97
C THR A 715 27.10 -26.72 -15.04
N GLY A 716 27.75 -25.75 -15.70
CA GLY A 716 28.73 -26.01 -16.75
C GLY A 716 29.39 -24.73 -17.26
N LYS A 717 30.05 -24.84 -18.42
CA LYS A 717 30.53 -23.67 -19.18
C LYS A 717 29.84 -23.59 -20.54
N ILE A 718 29.62 -22.37 -21.01
CA ILE A 718 29.09 -22.06 -22.34
C ILE A 718 29.91 -20.93 -22.97
N THR A 719 29.98 -20.91 -24.30
CA THR A 719 30.75 -19.92 -25.07
C THR A 719 29.85 -19.23 -26.08
N ALA A 720 29.71 -17.92 -25.96
CA ALA A 720 29.10 -17.07 -26.98
C ALA A 720 30.14 -16.71 -28.06
N ASN A 721 29.69 -16.55 -29.30
CA ASN A 721 30.42 -15.77 -30.28
C ASN A 721 30.12 -14.29 -29.98
N LEU A 722 31.13 -13.41 -30.05
CA LEU A 722 30.95 -12.01 -29.70
C LEU A 722 30.88 -11.15 -30.97
N ALA A 723 29.84 -10.30 -31.07
CA ALA A 723 29.65 -9.38 -32.18
C ALA A 723 30.62 -8.18 -32.08
N ASP A 724 30.73 -7.57 -30.89
CA ASP A 724 31.85 -6.69 -30.53
C ASP A 724 32.34 -6.95 -29.09
N ALA A 725 33.49 -7.62 -28.96
CA ALA A 725 34.14 -7.89 -27.68
C ALA A 725 34.84 -6.66 -27.03
N ASN A 726 34.59 -5.45 -27.53
CA ASN A 726 34.97 -4.18 -26.92
C ASN A 726 33.76 -3.46 -26.29
N ASP A 727 32.53 -3.86 -26.64
CA ASP A 727 31.29 -3.29 -26.12
C ASP A 727 30.74 -4.19 -24.98
N PRO A 728 30.71 -3.72 -23.73
CA PRO A 728 30.22 -4.51 -22.60
C PRO A 728 28.70 -4.70 -22.59
N ASP A 729 27.94 -3.89 -23.33
CA ASP A 729 26.50 -4.09 -23.53
C ASP A 729 26.28 -5.26 -24.51
N GLN A 730 26.93 -5.22 -25.68
CA GLN A 730 26.86 -6.29 -26.69
C GLN A 730 27.35 -7.63 -26.14
N VAL A 731 28.45 -7.66 -25.37
CA VAL A 731 28.97 -8.90 -24.75
C VAL A 731 27.96 -9.52 -23.75
N PHE A 732 27.10 -8.70 -23.13
CA PHE A 732 26.05 -9.19 -22.24
C PHE A 732 24.82 -9.69 -23.03
N GLU A 733 24.43 -9.01 -24.11
CA GLU A 733 23.39 -9.46 -25.04
C GLU A 733 23.79 -10.81 -25.69
N ASP A 734 24.96 -10.87 -26.32
CA ASP A 734 25.51 -12.06 -27.00
C ASP A 734 25.53 -13.31 -26.09
N MET A 735 25.88 -13.12 -24.81
CA MET A 735 25.88 -14.20 -23.82
C MET A 735 24.47 -14.56 -23.32
N SER A 736 23.56 -13.58 -23.21
CA SER A 736 22.17 -13.83 -22.83
C SER A 736 21.45 -14.63 -23.90
N GLU A 737 21.46 -14.17 -25.16
CA GLU A 737 20.92 -14.93 -26.31
C GLU A 737 21.54 -16.33 -26.40
N THR A 738 22.85 -16.44 -26.16
CA THR A 738 23.55 -17.73 -26.15
C THR A 738 23.03 -18.66 -25.04
N VAL A 739 22.76 -18.15 -23.84
CA VAL A 739 22.22 -18.96 -22.73
C VAL A 739 20.77 -19.35 -22.99
N ASP A 740 19.92 -18.42 -23.41
CA ASP A 740 18.51 -18.66 -23.67
C ASP A 740 18.33 -19.69 -24.81
N TYR A 741 18.87 -19.40 -25.99
CA TYR A 741 18.70 -20.28 -27.14
C TYR A 741 19.39 -21.65 -26.99
N PHE A 742 20.62 -21.72 -26.46
CA PHE A 742 21.34 -23.00 -26.38
C PHE A 742 21.00 -23.84 -25.13
N LEU A 743 20.55 -23.24 -24.02
CA LEU A 743 20.29 -23.96 -22.75
C LEU A 743 18.83 -23.97 -22.31
N LEU A 744 17.96 -23.06 -22.75
CA LEU A 744 16.53 -23.07 -22.44
C LEU A 744 15.70 -23.58 -23.61
N ASP A 745 15.65 -22.86 -24.74
CA ASP A 745 14.82 -23.20 -25.91
C ASP A 745 15.00 -24.66 -26.35
N ARG A 746 16.27 -25.06 -26.57
CA ARG A 746 16.62 -26.42 -26.97
C ARG A 746 16.25 -27.46 -25.92
N ALA A 747 16.33 -27.11 -24.64
CA ALA A 747 16.11 -28.03 -23.54
C ALA A 747 14.64 -28.45 -23.40
N GLU A 748 13.68 -27.67 -23.91
CA GLU A 748 12.25 -27.98 -23.92
C GLU A 748 11.95 -29.36 -24.54
N GLU A 749 12.58 -29.69 -25.67
CA GLU A 749 12.42 -31.00 -26.34
C GLU A 749 12.77 -32.18 -25.42
N GLY A 750 13.65 -31.97 -24.44
CA GLY A 750 14.03 -32.96 -23.45
C GLY A 750 12.88 -33.27 -22.47
N GLY A 751 11.94 -32.35 -22.27
CA GLY A 751 10.68 -32.54 -21.54
C GLY A 751 10.41 -31.46 -20.48
N ASN A 752 9.21 -31.51 -19.89
CA ASN A 752 8.69 -30.43 -19.03
C ASN A 752 9.52 -30.05 -17.80
N ASN A 753 10.32 -30.94 -17.21
CA ASN A 753 11.31 -30.55 -16.19
C ASN A 753 12.35 -29.52 -16.67
N LEU A 754 12.67 -29.55 -17.97
CA LEU A 754 13.60 -28.64 -18.64
C LEU A 754 12.88 -27.42 -19.22
N ALA A 755 11.61 -27.55 -19.62
CA ALA A 755 10.80 -26.38 -19.98
C ALA A 755 10.53 -25.47 -18.76
N ASP A 756 10.34 -26.04 -17.57
CA ASP A 756 10.23 -25.33 -16.28
C ASP A 756 11.59 -24.86 -15.70
N MET A 757 12.70 -24.99 -16.44
CA MET A 757 14.05 -24.64 -16.00
C MET A 757 14.34 -23.15 -16.22
N ASN A 758 15.19 -22.56 -15.38
CA ASN A 758 15.60 -21.15 -15.49
C ASN A 758 17.13 -21.08 -15.40
N CYS A 759 17.79 -20.32 -16.27
CA CYS A 759 19.25 -20.25 -16.36
C CYS A 759 19.81 -18.86 -16.03
N SER A 760 20.96 -18.82 -15.37
CA SER A 760 21.79 -17.65 -15.11
C SER A 760 23.25 -17.92 -15.46
N PHE A 761 24.05 -16.88 -15.67
CA PHE A 761 25.47 -16.98 -16.02
C PHE A 761 26.34 -15.98 -15.23
N GLY A 762 27.61 -16.34 -15.05
CA GLY A 762 28.60 -15.49 -14.37
C GLY A 762 29.31 -14.51 -15.31
N THR A 763 30.38 -13.86 -14.85
CA THR A 763 31.24 -13.01 -15.69
C THR A 763 31.69 -13.73 -16.97
N VAL A 764 31.74 -13.00 -18.10
CA VAL A 764 32.19 -13.52 -19.39
C VAL A 764 33.71 -13.40 -19.51
N ASP A 765 34.41 -14.53 -19.53
CA ASP A 765 35.83 -14.63 -19.88
C ASP A 765 36.01 -14.38 -21.39
N ILE A 766 36.20 -13.12 -21.80
CA ILE A 766 36.45 -12.76 -23.21
C ILE A 766 37.78 -13.36 -23.68
N TRP A 767 37.76 -14.06 -24.81
CA TRP A 767 38.96 -14.71 -25.37
C TRP A 767 39.94 -13.67 -25.94
N SER A 768 41.24 -13.98 -25.91
CA SER A 768 42.30 -13.15 -26.48
C SER A 768 42.14 -12.86 -27.99
N THR A 769 41.35 -13.66 -28.70
CA THR A 769 40.99 -13.45 -30.11
C THR A 769 39.91 -12.39 -30.33
N LYS A 770 39.22 -11.92 -29.29
CA LYS A 770 38.08 -11.00 -29.33
C LYS A 770 36.90 -11.44 -30.22
N LYS A 771 36.76 -12.75 -30.47
CA LYS A 771 35.65 -13.34 -31.28
C LYS A 771 34.66 -14.17 -30.47
N ALA A 772 34.98 -14.48 -29.23
CA ALA A 772 34.18 -15.34 -28.37
C ALA A 772 34.44 -15.01 -26.90
N GLY A 773 33.50 -15.39 -26.04
CA GLY A 773 33.62 -15.27 -24.59
C GLY A 773 32.98 -16.46 -23.90
N THR A 774 33.59 -16.96 -22.83
CA THR A 774 33.09 -18.13 -22.09
C THR A 774 32.57 -17.71 -20.72
N SER A 775 31.40 -18.19 -20.31
CA SER A 775 30.91 -18.02 -18.93
C SER A 775 30.57 -19.37 -18.29
N SER A 776 30.56 -19.40 -16.96
CA SER A 776 29.94 -20.49 -16.19
C SER A 776 28.43 -20.26 -16.10
N TYR A 777 27.63 -21.27 -16.42
CA TYR A 777 26.18 -21.22 -16.26
C TYR A 777 25.69 -22.04 -15.06
N SER A 778 24.53 -21.67 -14.54
CA SER A 778 23.75 -22.42 -13.55
C SER A 778 22.28 -22.40 -13.96
N CYS A 779 21.69 -23.58 -14.14
CA CYS A 779 20.33 -23.78 -14.60
C CYS A 779 19.52 -24.59 -13.59
N GLU A 780 18.47 -24.00 -13.02
CA GLU A 780 17.67 -24.56 -11.93
C GLU A 780 16.25 -24.92 -12.41
N GLY A 781 15.87 -26.19 -12.33
CA GLY A 781 14.56 -26.69 -12.75
C GLY A 781 13.96 -27.73 -11.80
N PRO A 782 12.65 -28.02 -11.89
CA PRO A 782 11.98 -28.91 -10.95
C PRO A 782 12.22 -30.39 -11.25
N LEU A 783 12.16 -31.22 -10.20
CA LEU A 783 12.07 -32.68 -10.25
C LEU A 783 10.71 -33.12 -9.71
N ARG A 784 10.17 -34.23 -10.21
CA ARG A 784 9.01 -34.87 -9.56
C ARG A 784 9.43 -35.46 -8.22
N SER A 785 8.64 -35.19 -7.20
CA SER A 785 8.74 -35.77 -5.85
C SER A 785 8.15 -37.18 -5.82
#